data_AF-A0A354WEY9-F1
#
_entry.id   AF-A0A354WEY9-F1
#
_cell.length_a   1.000
_cell.length_b   1.000
_cell.length_c   1.000
_cell.angle_alpha   90.00
_cell.angle_beta   90.00
_cell.angle_gamma   90.00
#
_symmetry.space_group_name_H-M   'P 1'
#
loop_
_entity.id
_entity.type
_entity.pdbx_description
1 polymer ?
#
loop_
_entity_poly.entity_id
_entity_poly.type
_entity_poly.pdbx_seq_one_letter_code
_entity_poly.pdbx_strand_id
1 'polypeptide(L)'
;MPDLITIPGIPELWTHTKGDSRIKIAILDGAADLERACFKGANITQFKPYWAEDIELNDEYYYYLKLATDFNQQQKAKKEDPDHDKEEAKKEREAFFKDFPKPIQMRIDLSSHATHIASTILGQHGSPVDGIAPNCTAINIPISFAGDDFISFVNLTHAINEALKAEVNIIHIAACHPTQSGMAQEIFARAVKQCQDSNILIVAPGGNDKGECWCIPSILPDVLTVGAMRDDGQPFKFSNYGGDYQEKGVMANGENILGAEPGTDIPIKQQGTSCAAPIVTGISALLMSMQLQRGEKPNAEAVRQAILKSAIPCDPKEVEEPERCLLGKLNIPGAYNLLTGELLTTVETSEIRQSEITIPVNNVTPIKRIENTMNSPLLTLSDVVTSNSSGVAVANITTSQPINGITASAASKLVYVLGTIGYDFGSEARRDSFKQLMPAVEIDGITIPANPYDASQIVNYLAENLSESKSLIWTINQEFNPIYALEIKGGFAADVYEMLNLILAGQIEPESSDDYVERVSIPGQITDKTVTLFSGQEVPVITINNIRGMYGWKVNGLVDAALQTLSEELADANEIEMRKSLSSFLKRVYFDLQNLGKTSKDRALNFAATNAFQAASSFAQAVSTGMELDTIEIEKSPFCRVNSDCWDVKLKFFDPERGLRAKKVYLFTIDVSYMIPVTLGQVRSWSVPK
;
A
#
# COMPACT_ATOMS: atom_id res chain seq x y z
N MET A 1 -4.90 3.95 -27.42
CA MET A 1 -6.21 3.99 -26.74
C MET A 1 -6.19 2.85 -25.73
N PRO A 2 -6.76 3.06 -24.54
CA PRO A 2 -8.20 3.13 -24.42
C PRO A 2 -8.76 4.51 -24.70
N ASP A 3 -9.96 4.48 -25.25
CA ASP A 3 -11.05 5.36 -24.87
C ASP A 3 -11.89 4.53 -23.87
N LEU A 4 -12.65 5.13 -22.96
CA LEU A 4 -13.49 4.36 -22.02
C LEU A 4 -14.48 3.44 -22.76
N ILE A 5 -14.83 3.78 -24.01
CA ILE A 5 -15.63 2.96 -24.92
C ILE A 5 -14.97 1.62 -25.32
N THR A 6 -13.67 1.41 -25.07
CA THR A 6 -13.00 0.12 -25.37
C THR A 6 -12.94 -0.83 -24.18
N ILE A 7 -13.48 -0.45 -23.01
CA ILE A 7 -13.57 -1.35 -21.84
C ILE A 7 -14.81 -2.25 -22.00
N PRO A 8 -14.68 -3.60 -22.03
CA PRO A 8 -15.78 -4.49 -22.32
C PRO A 8 -16.99 -4.32 -21.40
N GLY A 9 -18.15 -4.02 -21.98
CA GLY A 9 -19.41 -3.79 -21.26
C GLY A 9 -19.73 -2.33 -20.94
N ILE A 10 -18.79 -1.37 -21.08
CA ILE A 10 -19.13 0.07 -20.94
C ILE A 10 -20.08 0.54 -22.04
N PRO A 11 -19.84 0.27 -23.35
CA PRO A 11 -20.74 0.70 -24.42
C PRO A 11 -22.16 0.14 -24.26
N GLU A 12 -22.26 -1.14 -23.90
CA GLU A 12 -23.53 -1.82 -23.67
C GLU A 12 -24.26 -1.21 -22.47
N LEU A 13 -23.58 -1.02 -21.34
CA LEU A 13 -24.16 -0.44 -20.12
C LEU A 13 -24.64 0.99 -20.35
N TRP A 14 -23.92 1.77 -21.16
CA TRP A 14 -24.34 3.11 -21.61
C TRP A 14 -25.59 3.12 -22.48
N THR A 15 -26.03 2.00 -23.07
CA THR A 15 -27.36 1.90 -23.72
C THR A 15 -28.52 1.78 -22.73
N HIS A 16 -28.25 1.35 -21.50
CA HIS A 16 -29.24 1.29 -20.41
C HIS A 16 -29.23 2.55 -19.55
N THR A 17 -28.04 3.04 -19.16
CA THR A 17 -27.91 4.25 -18.35
C THR A 17 -26.56 4.93 -18.47
N LYS A 18 -26.55 6.26 -18.31
CA LYS A 18 -25.35 7.10 -18.15
C LYS A 18 -25.29 7.73 -16.76
N GLY A 19 -26.02 7.14 -15.80
CA GLY A 19 -26.21 7.65 -14.46
C GLY A 19 -27.63 8.16 -14.22
N ASP A 20 -28.00 8.26 -12.95
CA ASP A 20 -29.24 8.88 -12.46
C ASP A 20 -28.86 9.90 -11.39
N SER A 21 -29.42 11.12 -11.45
CA SER A 21 -29.04 12.20 -10.55
C SER A 21 -29.41 11.94 -9.08
N ARG A 22 -30.23 10.93 -8.80
CA ARG A 22 -30.49 10.42 -7.43
C ARG A 22 -29.32 9.62 -6.86
N ILE A 23 -28.40 9.11 -7.70
CA ILE A 23 -27.13 8.55 -7.26
C ILE A 23 -26.15 9.68 -6.99
N LYS A 24 -25.61 9.70 -5.78
CA LYS A 24 -24.65 10.69 -5.28
C LYS A 24 -23.28 10.05 -5.05
N ILE A 25 -22.22 10.72 -5.50
CA ILE A 25 -20.82 10.30 -5.35
C ILE A 25 -20.04 11.37 -4.58
N ALA A 26 -19.39 11.01 -3.46
CA ALA A 26 -18.34 11.84 -2.88
C ALA A 26 -16.98 11.49 -3.52
N ILE A 27 -16.19 12.50 -3.87
CA ILE A 27 -14.83 12.34 -4.41
C ILE A 27 -13.87 12.99 -3.42
N LEU A 28 -13.23 12.17 -2.58
CA LEU A 28 -12.23 12.60 -1.60
C LEU A 28 -10.86 12.58 -2.27
N ASP A 29 -10.35 13.76 -2.60
CA ASP A 29 -9.13 13.99 -3.37
C ASP A 29 -8.62 15.41 -3.06
N GLY A 30 -7.81 16.03 -3.92
CA GLY A 30 -7.63 17.49 -3.95
C GLY A 30 -8.89 18.25 -4.38
N ALA A 31 -8.78 19.58 -4.54
CA ALA A 31 -9.85 20.39 -5.14
C ALA A 31 -9.76 20.36 -6.67
N ALA A 32 -10.75 19.76 -7.32
CA ALA A 32 -10.87 19.71 -8.78
C ALA A 32 -11.15 21.10 -9.38
N ASP A 33 -10.64 21.34 -10.59
CA ASP A 33 -10.92 22.52 -11.41
C ASP A 33 -12.26 22.32 -12.14
N LEU A 34 -13.36 22.76 -11.51
CA LEU A 34 -14.72 22.54 -12.01
C LEU A 34 -15.11 23.46 -13.19
N GLU A 35 -14.25 24.40 -13.58
CA GLU A 35 -14.48 25.30 -14.73
C GLU A 35 -14.12 24.65 -16.08
N ARG A 36 -13.54 23.43 -16.09
CA ARG A 36 -13.21 22.71 -17.34
C ARG A 36 -14.47 22.41 -18.16
N ALA A 37 -14.34 22.48 -19.48
CA ALA A 37 -15.45 22.23 -20.42
C ALA A 37 -16.10 20.85 -20.25
N CYS A 38 -15.38 19.86 -19.72
CA CYS A 38 -15.94 18.52 -19.43
C CYS A 38 -16.94 18.49 -18.27
N PHE A 39 -16.90 19.44 -17.34
CA PHE A 39 -17.88 19.52 -16.23
C PHE A 39 -19.12 20.37 -16.58
N LYS A 40 -19.15 20.98 -17.78
CA LYS A 40 -20.23 21.89 -18.19
C LYS A 40 -21.56 21.15 -18.41
N GLY A 41 -22.35 21.06 -17.35
CA GLY A 41 -23.62 20.33 -17.31
C GLY A 41 -23.62 19.14 -16.35
N ALA A 42 -22.45 18.74 -15.83
CA ALA A 42 -22.33 17.76 -14.77
C ALA A 42 -22.92 18.32 -13.46
N ASN A 43 -23.64 17.48 -12.69
CA ASN A 43 -24.18 17.89 -11.39
C ASN A 43 -23.14 17.71 -10.27
N ILE A 44 -21.99 18.37 -10.41
CA ILE A 44 -20.88 18.36 -9.45
C ILE A 44 -20.84 19.66 -8.63
N THR A 45 -20.54 19.53 -7.35
CA THR A 45 -20.26 20.64 -6.42
C THR A 45 -18.90 20.42 -5.74
N GLN A 46 -18.31 21.48 -5.19
CA GLN A 46 -17.11 21.39 -4.35
C GLN A 46 -17.47 21.80 -2.92
N PHE A 47 -17.12 20.95 -1.95
CA PHE A 47 -17.18 21.29 -0.53
C PHE A 47 -16.01 22.20 -0.16
N LYS A 48 -16.20 23.12 0.78
CA LYS A 48 -15.10 23.86 1.40
C LYS A 48 -14.82 23.28 2.80
N PRO A 49 -13.70 22.56 3.00
CA PRO A 49 -13.21 22.15 4.31
C PRO A 49 -13.22 23.28 5.34
N TYR A 50 -13.62 22.93 6.56
CA TYR A 50 -13.42 23.77 7.75
C TYR A 50 -12.19 23.33 8.57
N TRP A 51 -11.52 22.26 8.15
CA TRP A 51 -10.35 21.65 8.81
C TRP A 51 -9.03 21.91 8.05
N ALA A 52 -9.09 22.47 6.85
CA ALA A 52 -7.93 22.79 6.01
C ALA A 52 -8.09 24.20 5.43
N GLU A 53 -7.04 25.01 5.52
CA GLU A 53 -6.97 26.32 4.87
C GLU A 53 -6.59 26.13 3.39
N ASP A 54 -7.26 26.84 2.49
CA ASP A 54 -6.93 26.84 1.07
C ASP A 54 -5.98 28.01 0.76
N ILE A 55 -5.08 27.83 -0.20
CA ILE A 55 -4.20 28.91 -0.63
C ILE A 55 -4.99 29.96 -1.42
N GLU A 56 -4.51 31.21 -1.42
CA GLU A 56 -5.13 32.24 -2.25
C GLU A 56 -4.88 31.96 -3.74
N LEU A 57 -5.95 31.72 -4.50
CA LEU A 57 -5.91 31.52 -5.95
C LEU A 57 -5.78 32.87 -6.66
N ASN A 58 -4.61 33.50 -6.51
CA ASN A 58 -4.26 34.82 -7.03
C ASN A 58 -3.45 34.73 -8.35
N ASP A 59 -3.01 35.88 -8.87
CA ASP A 59 -2.25 35.96 -10.13
C ASP A 59 -0.93 35.14 -10.11
N GLU A 60 -0.32 34.95 -8.94
CA GLU A 60 0.89 34.12 -8.79
C GLU A 60 0.56 32.62 -8.94
N TYR A 61 -0.51 32.14 -8.29
CA TYR A 61 -1.01 30.78 -8.51
C TYR A 61 -1.32 30.52 -9.99
N TYR A 62 -2.05 31.42 -10.65
CA TYR A 62 -2.41 31.26 -12.06
C TYR A 62 -1.21 31.35 -13.01
N TYR A 63 -0.17 32.12 -12.65
CA TYR A 63 1.10 32.15 -13.38
C TYR A 63 1.83 30.79 -13.31
N TYR A 64 2.02 30.24 -12.11
CA TYR A 64 2.67 28.93 -11.93
C TYR A 64 1.84 27.77 -12.48
N LEU A 65 0.51 27.81 -12.34
CA LEU A 65 -0.38 26.83 -12.98
C LEU A 65 -0.19 26.84 -14.49
N LYS A 66 -0.21 28.03 -15.13
CA LYS A 66 0.02 28.12 -16.57
C LYS A 66 1.38 27.57 -16.97
N LEU A 67 2.45 27.88 -16.23
CA LEU A 67 3.78 27.32 -16.48
C LEU A 67 3.76 25.78 -16.45
N ALA A 68 3.12 25.19 -15.43
CA ALA A 68 2.98 23.74 -15.30
C ALA A 68 2.19 23.12 -16.47
N THR A 69 1.06 23.75 -16.87
CA THR A 69 0.24 23.33 -18.01
C THR A 69 1.01 23.42 -19.34
N ASP A 70 1.70 24.54 -19.60
CA ASP A 70 2.50 24.74 -20.81
C ASP A 70 3.67 23.75 -20.89
N PHE A 71 4.28 23.38 -19.74
CA PHE A 71 5.33 22.35 -19.66
C PHE A 71 4.78 20.93 -19.87
N ASN A 72 3.68 20.56 -19.21
CA ASN A 72 3.06 19.25 -19.38
C ASN A 72 2.63 19.01 -20.84
N GLN A 73 2.16 20.04 -21.55
CA GLN A 73 1.86 19.95 -22.99
C GLN A 73 3.12 19.75 -23.86
N GLN A 74 4.24 20.42 -23.54
CA GLN A 74 5.51 20.17 -24.23
C GLN A 74 6.04 18.75 -23.98
N GLN A 75 5.96 18.26 -22.74
CA GLN A 75 6.34 16.89 -22.39
C GLN A 75 5.42 15.84 -23.04
N LYS A 76 4.13 16.15 -23.23
CA LYS A 76 3.20 15.31 -24.00
C LYS A 76 3.65 15.18 -25.46
N ALA A 77 4.07 16.26 -26.10
CA ALA A 77 4.61 16.23 -27.47
C ALA A 77 5.93 15.43 -27.54
N LYS A 78 6.84 15.59 -26.56
CA LYS A 78 8.06 14.77 -26.48
C LYS A 78 7.79 13.26 -26.31
N LYS A 79 6.70 12.89 -25.61
CA LYS A 79 6.31 11.48 -25.39
C LYS A 79 5.73 10.78 -26.63
N GLU A 80 5.48 11.52 -27.70
CA GLU A 80 5.05 10.96 -29.00
C GLU A 80 6.27 10.72 -29.94
N ASP A 81 7.49 11.06 -29.48
CA ASP A 81 8.76 10.76 -30.17
C ASP A 81 9.25 9.33 -29.87
N PRO A 82 9.63 8.51 -30.87
CA PRO A 82 10.21 7.19 -30.66
C PRO A 82 11.49 7.15 -29.82
N ASP A 83 12.30 8.22 -29.84
CA ASP A 83 13.60 8.30 -29.16
C ASP A 83 13.48 8.91 -27.72
N HIS A 84 12.27 8.93 -27.15
CA HIS A 84 11.99 9.56 -25.83
C HIS A 84 12.66 8.86 -24.62
N ASP A 85 13.75 9.45 -24.12
CA ASP A 85 14.38 9.06 -22.84
C ASP A 85 13.51 9.49 -21.64
N LYS A 86 13.13 8.50 -20.83
CA LYS A 86 12.30 8.68 -19.63
C LYS A 86 13.07 9.27 -18.45
N GLU A 87 14.36 9.00 -18.32
CA GLU A 87 15.22 9.55 -17.27
C GLU A 87 15.67 10.97 -17.59
N GLU A 88 15.86 11.32 -18.87
CA GLU A 88 15.99 12.73 -19.28
C GLU A 88 14.70 13.51 -18.98
N ALA A 89 13.54 13.00 -19.39
CA ALA A 89 12.25 13.64 -19.12
C ALA A 89 11.94 13.77 -17.62
N LYS A 90 12.39 12.83 -16.79
CA LYS A 90 12.33 12.90 -15.32
C LYS A 90 13.18 14.06 -14.80
N LYS A 91 14.46 14.15 -15.22
CA LYS A 91 15.38 15.23 -14.83
C LYS A 91 14.90 16.60 -15.30
N GLU A 92 14.32 16.70 -16.50
CA GLU A 92 13.69 17.95 -16.97
C GLU A 92 12.52 18.37 -16.07
N ARG A 93 11.66 17.43 -15.65
CA ARG A 93 10.54 17.73 -14.74
C ARG A 93 11.05 18.18 -13.37
N GLU A 94 12.01 17.45 -12.79
CA GLU A 94 12.62 17.80 -11.51
C GLU A 94 13.28 19.18 -11.55
N ALA A 95 14.03 19.50 -12.61
CA ALA A 95 14.65 20.81 -12.80
C ALA A 95 13.63 21.94 -13.01
N PHE A 96 12.51 21.68 -13.71
CA PHE A 96 11.47 22.67 -13.99
C PHE A 96 10.66 23.06 -12.74
N PHE A 97 10.24 22.07 -11.94
CA PHE A 97 9.42 22.33 -10.74
C PHE A 97 10.23 22.78 -9.51
N LYS A 98 11.56 22.62 -9.53
CA LYS A 98 12.46 22.93 -8.40
C LYS A 98 12.25 24.32 -7.77
N ASP A 99 12.02 25.34 -8.59
CA ASP A 99 11.92 26.74 -8.16
C ASP A 99 10.45 27.21 -7.97
N PHE A 100 9.48 26.29 -7.95
CA PHE A 100 8.09 26.60 -7.62
C PHE A 100 7.92 26.77 -6.09
N PRO A 101 7.09 27.73 -5.62
CA PRO A 101 6.70 27.79 -4.21
C PRO A 101 5.95 26.52 -3.80
N LYS A 102 6.48 25.77 -2.81
CA LYS A 102 5.95 24.45 -2.40
C LYS A 102 4.41 24.39 -2.24
N PRO A 103 3.72 25.35 -1.59
CA PRO A 103 2.26 25.29 -1.47
C PRO A 103 1.53 25.38 -2.81
N ILE A 104 2.05 26.18 -3.74
CA ILE A 104 1.49 26.32 -5.10
C ILE A 104 1.75 25.04 -5.91
N GLN A 105 2.95 24.46 -5.82
CA GLN A 105 3.24 23.18 -6.48
C GLN A 105 2.32 22.07 -5.97
N MET A 106 2.22 21.90 -4.64
CA MET A 106 1.33 20.93 -4.00
C MET A 106 -0.14 21.15 -4.42
N ARG A 107 -0.61 22.41 -4.46
CA ARG A 107 -1.97 22.73 -4.92
C ARG A 107 -2.19 22.30 -6.38
N ILE A 108 -1.22 22.56 -7.27
CA ILE A 108 -1.29 22.19 -8.69
C ILE A 108 -1.32 20.66 -8.85
N ASP A 109 -0.43 19.92 -8.19
CA ASP A 109 -0.37 18.47 -8.30
C ASP A 109 -1.65 17.80 -7.74
N LEU A 110 -2.14 18.24 -6.56
CA LEU A 110 -3.40 17.76 -5.97
C LEU A 110 -4.64 18.13 -6.80
N SER A 111 -4.69 19.34 -7.37
CA SER A 111 -5.76 19.73 -8.29
C SER A 111 -5.69 18.98 -9.62
N SER A 112 -4.50 18.66 -10.12
CA SER A 112 -4.33 17.89 -11.35
C SER A 112 -4.87 16.47 -11.17
N HIS A 113 -4.53 15.82 -10.06
CA HIS A 113 -5.09 14.54 -9.67
C HIS A 113 -6.62 14.59 -9.58
N ALA A 114 -7.18 15.45 -8.72
CA ALA A 114 -8.62 15.56 -8.50
C ALA A 114 -9.43 15.90 -9.77
N THR A 115 -8.88 16.74 -10.65
CA THR A 115 -9.52 17.10 -11.93
C THR A 115 -9.54 15.93 -12.89
N HIS A 116 -8.45 15.16 -12.97
CA HIS A 116 -8.38 13.94 -13.75
C HIS A 116 -9.42 12.92 -13.23
N ILE A 117 -9.35 12.56 -11.96
CA ILE A 117 -10.26 11.60 -11.30
C ILE A 117 -11.74 11.99 -11.45
N ALA A 118 -12.10 13.24 -11.18
CA ALA A 118 -13.48 13.70 -11.31
C ALA A 118 -13.97 13.66 -12.77
N SER A 119 -13.11 13.97 -13.74
CA SER A 119 -13.46 13.94 -15.17
C SER A 119 -13.70 12.51 -15.69
N THR A 120 -12.91 11.53 -15.24
CA THR A 120 -13.12 10.11 -15.58
C THR A 120 -14.48 9.59 -15.07
N ILE A 121 -14.98 10.13 -13.95
CA ILE A 121 -16.29 9.77 -13.40
C ILE A 121 -17.44 10.55 -14.09
N LEU A 122 -17.30 11.86 -14.31
CA LEU A 122 -18.42 12.77 -14.59
C LEU A 122 -18.32 13.63 -15.86
N GLY A 123 -17.24 13.50 -16.64
CA GLY A 123 -17.05 14.23 -17.88
C GLY A 123 -18.25 14.06 -18.82
N GLN A 124 -18.84 15.16 -19.28
CA GLN A 124 -20.04 15.12 -20.10
C GLN A 124 -19.74 14.59 -21.50
N HIS A 125 -20.60 13.72 -22.05
CA HIS A 125 -20.37 13.15 -23.37
C HIS A 125 -20.37 14.21 -24.48
N GLY A 126 -19.42 14.10 -25.40
CA GLY A 126 -19.20 15.11 -26.45
C GLY A 126 -18.46 16.35 -25.97
N SER A 127 -17.83 16.28 -24.78
CA SER A 127 -16.86 17.26 -24.28
C SER A 127 -15.43 16.76 -24.56
N PRO A 128 -14.35 17.41 -24.06
CA PRO A 128 -13.00 16.88 -24.17
C PRO A 128 -12.76 15.56 -23.41
N VAL A 129 -13.65 15.17 -22.49
CA VAL A 129 -13.58 13.91 -21.73
C VAL A 129 -14.98 13.33 -21.55
N ASP A 130 -15.23 12.17 -22.15
CA ASP A 130 -16.44 11.36 -21.94
C ASP A 130 -16.25 10.49 -20.68
N GLY A 131 -16.80 10.92 -19.55
CA GLY A 131 -16.77 10.20 -18.27
C GLY A 131 -17.80 9.08 -18.18
N ILE A 132 -17.67 8.21 -17.18
CA ILE A 132 -18.46 6.96 -17.10
C ILE A 132 -19.90 7.20 -16.63
N ALA A 133 -20.11 8.04 -15.62
CA ALA A 133 -21.40 8.26 -14.96
C ALA A 133 -21.84 9.75 -14.96
N PRO A 134 -21.83 10.42 -16.13
CA PRO A 134 -22.01 11.88 -16.28
C PRO A 134 -23.32 12.44 -15.72
N ASN A 135 -24.37 11.62 -15.64
CA ASN A 135 -25.69 12.04 -15.16
C ASN A 135 -25.87 11.87 -13.64
N CYS A 136 -24.89 11.30 -12.93
CA CYS A 136 -24.90 11.21 -11.47
C CYS A 136 -24.63 12.57 -10.81
N THR A 137 -25.06 12.70 -9.56
CA THR A 137 -24.72 13.85 -8.71
C THR A 137 -23.39 13.61 -8.00
N ALA A 138 -22.58 14.65 -7.79
CA ALA A 138 -21.35 14.51 -7.02
C ALA A 138 -20.98 15.71 -6.15
N ILE A 139 -20.14 15.43 -5.17
CA ILE A 139 -19.47 16.41 -4.32
C ILE A 139 -17.97 16.06 -4.25
N ASN A 140 -17.12 16.91 -4.83
CA ASN A 140 -15.69 16.87 -4.58
C ASN A 140 -15.42 17.47 -3.20
N ILE A 141 -14.76 16.71 -2.33
CA ILE A 141 -14.43 17.11 -0.96
C ILE A 141 -12.91 17.09 -0.85
N PRO A 142 -12.26 18.27 -0.91
CA PRO A 142 -10.82 18.37 -0.76
C PRO A 142 -10.39 17.82 0.61
N ILE A 143 -9.44 16.89 0.64
CA ILE A 143 -8.91 16.32 1.89
C ILE A 143 -7.95 17.33 2.54
N SER A 144 -7.01 17.84 1.74
CA SER A 144 -6.20 19.03 2.01
C SER A 144 -6.02 19.85 0.71
N PHE A 145 -5.49 21.05 0.83
CA PHE A 145 -5.17 21.96 -0.27
C PHE A 145 -3.65 22.10 -0.51
N ALA A 146 -2.85 22.00 0.55
CA ALA A 146 -1.39 22.01 0.52
C ALA A 146 -0.83 21.25 1.74
N GLY A 147 0.48 21.02 1.78
CA GLY A 147 1.16 20.32 2.87
C GLY A 147 0.99 18.79 2.83
N ASP A 148 1.77 18.11 3.66
CA ASP A 148 1.90 16.64 3.64
C ASP A 148 0.68 15.91 4.25
N ASP A 149 -0.22 16.66 4.91
CA ASP A 149 -1.47 16.19 5.54
C ASP A 149 -2.56 15.71 4.55
N PHE A 150 -2.26 15.62 3.26
CA PHE A 150 -3.21 15.15 2.24
C PHE A 150 -3.75 13.74 2.52
N ILE A 151 -2.99 12.88 3.20
CA ILE A 151 -3.39 11.52 3.56
C ILE A 151 -3.60 11.38 5.10
N SER A 152 -3.79 12.50 5.80
CA SER A 152 -4.10 12.50 7.24
C SER A 152 -5.41 11.78 7.53
N PHE A 153 -5.38 10.79 8.41
CA PHE A 153 -6.58 10.05 8.84
C PHE A 153 -7.62 10.94 9.53
N VAL A 154 -7.22 12.09 10.08
CA VAL A 154 -8.14 13.09 10.64
C VAL A 154 -8.91 13.77 9.50
N ASN A 155 -8.20 14.33 8.52
CA ASN A 155 -8.79 14.99 7.34
C ASN A 155 -9.68 14.03 6.54
N LEU A 156 -9.21 12.80 6.31
CA LEU A 156 -9.99 11.74 5.68
C LEU A 156 -11.26 11.37 6.49
N THR A 157 -11.19 11.38 7.83
CA THR A 157 -12.37 11.15 8.68
C THR A 157 -13.36 12.31 8.58
N HIS A 158 -12.91 13.57 8.59
CA HIS A 158 -13.78 14.72 8.37
C HIS A 158 -14.46 14.64 7.00
N ALA A 159 -13.70 14.36 5.94
CA ALA A 159 -14.20 14.22 4.59
C ALA A 159 -15.25 13.09 4.44
N ILE A 160 -15.05 11.93 5.09
CA ILE A 160 -16.07 10.87 5.20
C ILE A 160 -17.31 11.34 5.97
N ASN A 161 -17.14 12.10 7.06
CA ASN A 161 -18.28 12.62 7.83
C ASN A 161 -19.13 13.63 7.04
N GLU A 162 -18.53 14.45 6.18
CA GLU A 162 -19.29 15.33 5.29
C GLU A 162 -19.97 14.54 4.15
N ALA A 163 -19.33 13.49 3.62
CA ALA A 163 -19.95 12.58 2.66
C ALA A 163 -21.16 11.83 3.25
N LEU A 164 -21.07 11.39 4.51
CA LEU A 164 -22.18 10.80 5.26
C LEU A 164 -23.34 11.79 5.43
N LYS A 165 -23.07 13.05 5.80
CA LYS A 165 -24.10 14.11 5.91
C LYS A 165 -24.74 14.47 4.57
N ALA A 166 -23.99 14.36 3.47
CA ALA A 166 -24.51 14.55 2.12
C ALA A 166 -25.38 13.36 1.63
N GLU A 167 -25.48 12.29 2.42
CA GLU A 167 -26.19 11.04 2.12
C GLU A 167 -25.76 10.43 0.77
N VAL A 168 -24.44 10.35 0.51
CA VAL A 168 -23.92 9.79 -0.74
C VAL A 168 -24.13 8.27 -0.82
N ASN A 169 -24.17 7.72 -2.03
CA ASN A 169 -24.25 6.26 -2.25
C ASN A 169 -22.87 5.62 -2.43
N ILE A 170 -21.91 6.41 -2.90
CA ILE A 170 -20.53 5.99 -3.14
C ILE A 170 -19.58 7.06 -2.63
N ILE A 171 -18.50 6.64 -1.97
CA ILE A 171 -17.33 7.46 -1.65
C ILE A 171 -16.15 6.91 -2.44
N HIS A 172 -15.66 7.70 -3.38
CA HIS A 172 -14.36 7.50 -3.98
C HIS A 172 -13.30 8.14 -3.08
N ILE A 173 -12.32 7.36 -2.64
CA ILE A 173 -11.17 7.87 -1.89
C ILE A 173 -9.94 7.69 -2.78
N ALA A 174 -9.46 8.79 -3.34
CA ALA A 174 -8.35 8.78 -4.30
C ALA A 174 -6.97 8.67 -3.61
N ALA A 175 -6.92 8.90 -2.30
CA ALA A 175 -5.71 8.86 -1.48
C ALA A 175 -5.39 7.44 -0.95
N CYS A 176 -4.11 7.18 -0.71
CA CYS A 176 -3.56 5.84 -0.44
C CYS A 176 -2.45 5.97 0.62
N HIS A 177 -2.71 5.62 1.89
CA HIS A 177 -1.66 5.65 2.93
C HIS A 177 -0.98 4.28 3.01
N PRO A 178 0.31 4.13 2.66
CA PRO A 178 1.00 2.84 2.70
C PRO A 178 0.97 2.19 4.09
N THR A 179 0.86 0.86 4.12
CA THR A 179 0.89 0.04 5.34
C THR A 179 1.28 -1.41 5.04
N GLN A 180 1.90 -2.07 6.02
CA GLN A 180 2.14 -3.52 6.06
C GLN A 180 1.45 -4.19 7.27
N SER A 181 0.48 -3.51 7.90
CA SER A 181 -0.27 -4.04 9.05
C SER A 181 -1.74 -4.38 8.74
N GLY A 182 -2.29 -3.82 7.65
CA GLY A 182 -3.73 -3.84 7.37
C GLY A 182 -4.60 -3.02 8.34
N MET A 183 -4.00 -2.40 9.37
CA MET A 183 -4.72 -1.68 10.43
C MET A 183 -4.66 -0.17 10.21
N ALA A 184 -5.82 0.47 10.11
CA ALA A 184 -5.96 1.92 10.17
C ALA A 184 -6.10 2.43 11.62
N GLN A 185 -5.95 3.74 11.82
CA GLN A 185 -6.34 4.39 13.07
C GLN A 185 -7.82 4.16 13.36
N GLU A 186 -8.18 3.90 14.62
CA GLU A 186 -9.52 3.43 14.98
C GLU A 186 -10.63 4.43 14.63
N ILE A 187 -10.35 5.74 14.69
CA ILE A 187 -11.30 6.79 14.32
C ILE A 187 -11.72 6.68 12.85
N PHE A 188 -10.76 6.44 11.96
CA PHE A 188 -10.99 6.28 10.53
C PHE A 188 -11.60 4.91 10.19
N ALA A 189 -11.15 3.84 10.85
CA ALA A 189 -11.73 2.51 10.69
C ALA A 189 -13.22 2.46 11.09
N ARG A 190 -13.61 3.16 12.16
CA ARG A 190 -15.02 3.34 12.56
C ARG A 190 -15.81 4.13 11.52
N ALA A 191 -15.24 5.19 10.94
CA ALA A 191 -15.91 5.98 9.91
C ALA A 191 -16.14 5.17 8.61
N VAL A 192 -15.13 4.43 8.15
CA VAL A 192 -15.24 3.48 7.02
C VAL A 192 -16.32 2.43 7.29
N LYS A 193 -16.37 1.84 8.48
CA LYS A 193 -17.43 0.90 8.83
C LYS A 193 -18.81 1.57 8.86
N GLN A 194 -18.93 2.79 9.39
CA GLN A 194 -20.19 3.53 9.44
C GLN A 194 -20.76 3.77 8.02
N CYS A 195 -19.93 3.91 7.00
CA CYS A 195 -20.38 3.94 5.61
C CYS A 195 -21.03 2.63 5.17
N GLN A 196 -20.43 1.46 5.48
CA GLN A 196 -21.05 0.16 5.19
C GLN A 196 -22.36 -0.04 5.97
N ASP A 197 -22.36 0.25 7.27
CA ASP A 197 -23.57 0.20 8.12
C ASP A 197 -24.68 1.15 7.59
N SER A 198 -24.31 2.18 6.81
CA SER A 198 -25.22 3.13 6.14
C SER A 198 -25.54 2.78 4.67
N ASN A 199 -25.11 1.62 4.15
CA ASN A 199 -25.27 1.20 2.75
C ASN A 199 -24.61 2.18 1.75
N ILE A 200 -23.39 2.62 2.05
CA ILE A 200 -22.53 3.44 1.20
C ILE A 200 -21.32 2.61 0.77
N LEU A 201 -21.04 2.57 -0.55
CA LEU A 201 -19.87 1.88 -1.10
C LEU A 201 -18.63 2.77 -0.98
N ILE A 202 -17.52 2.24 -0.46
CA ILE A 202 -16.21 2.90 -0.57
C ILE A 202 -15.37 2.21 -1.65
N VAL A 203 -14.82 2.98 -2.58
CA VAL A 203 -13.91 2.52 -3.65
C VAL A 203 -12.59 3.26 -3.52
N ALA A 204 -11.46 2.53 -3.59
CA ALA A 204 -10.13 3.11 -3.37
C ALA A 204 -9.01 2.36 -4.14
N PRO A 205 -7.91 3.05 -4.49
CA PRO A 205 -6.79 2.47 -5.24
C PRO A 205 -5.94 1.52 -4.38
N GLY A 206 -5.41 0.45 -4.97
CA GLY A 206 -4.56 -0.52 -4.26
C GLY A 206 -3.20 0.05 -3.81
N GLY A 207 -2.66 1.03 -4.55
CA GLY A 207 -1.34 1.64 -4.36
C GLY A 207 -0.35 1.28 -5.47
N ASN A 208 0.76 2.03 -5.53
CA ASN A 208 1.70 2.03 -6.66
C ASN A 208 3.14 1.66 -6.23
N ASP A 209 3.26 0.95 -5.11
CA ASP A 209 4.48 0.68 -4.34
C ASP A 209 5.15 -0.68 -4.71
N LYS A 210 4.70 -1.30 -5.82
CA LYS A 210 5.33 -2.41 -6.56
C LYS A 210 5.31 -3.82 -5.94
N GLY A 211 4.88 -4.02 -4.69
CA GLY A 211 5.03 -5.31 -3.99
C GLY A 211 3.75 -5.87 -3.32
N GLU A 212 3.95 -6.87 -2.45
CA GLU A 212 2.95 -7.30 -1.45
C GLU A 212 2.86 -6.28 -0.30
N CYS A 213 2.36 -5.10 -0.64
CA CYS A 213 2.15 -3.97 0.24
C CYS A 213 0.74 -3.42 0.06
N TRP A 214 0.25 -2.64 1.02
CA TRP A 214 -1.16 -2.25 1.07
C TRP A 214 -1.32 -0.76 1.37
N CYS A 215 -2.51 -0.22 1.11
CA CYS A 215 -2.91 1.12 1.50
C CYS A 215 -4.14 1.10 2.40
N ILE A 216 -4.20 2.04 3.33
CA ILE A 216 -5.47 2.49 3.93
C ILE A 216 -6.02 3.61 3.03
N PRO A 217 -7.31 3.65 2.67
CA PRO A 217 -8.43 2.82 3.15
C PRO A 217 -8.53 1.41 2.57
N SER A 218 -7.94 1.15 1.39
CA SER A 218 -8.21 -0.03 0.55
C SER A 218 -8.12 -1.38 1.28
N ILE A 219 -7.17 -1.52 2.20
CA ILE A 219 -6.94 -2.74 2.99
C ILE A 219 -7.96 -2.97 4.10
N LEU A 220 -8.91 -2.07 4.33
CA LEU A 220 -9.99 -2.28 5.30
C LEU A 220 -11.05 -3.27 4.76
N PRO A 221 -11.73 -4.07 5.61
CA PRO A 221 -12.60 -5.16 5.15
C PRO A 221 -13.75 -4.75 4.22
N ASP A 222 -14.23 -3.52 4.39
CA ASP A 222 -15.51 -3.05 3.84
C ASP A 222 -15.34 -2.15 2.60
N VAL A 223 -14.10 -1.99 2.15
CA VAL A 223 -13.71 -1.21 0.96
C VAL A 223 -13.64 -2.12 -0.27
N LEU A 224 -13.87 -1.55 -1.45
CA LEU A 224 -13.61 -2.18 -2.75
C LEU A 224 -12.24 -1.69 -3.25
N THR A 225 -11.23 -2.56 -3.18
CA THR A 225 -9.88 -2.26 -3.67
C THR A 225 -9.82 -2.35 -5.18
N VAL A 226 -9.14 -1.39 -5.83
CA VAL A 226 -8.93 -1.38 -7.28
C VAL A 226 -7.44 -1.36 -7.62
N GLY A 227 -6.95 -2.45 -8.22
CA GLY A 227 -5.61 -2.53 -8.80
C GLY A 227 -5.60 -2.15 -10.29
N ALA A 228 -4.40 -1.88 -10.83
CA ALA A 228 -4.22 -1.31 -12.17
C ALA A 228 -3.73 -2.34 -13.19
N MET A 229 -4.39 -2.36 -14.34
CA MET A 229 -4.00 -3.16 -15.51
C MET A 229 -3.54 -2.30 -16.69
N ARG A 230 -2.72 -2.93 -17.51
CA ARG A 230 -2.26 -2.48 -18.81
C ARG A 230 -3.25 -2.86 -19.91
N ASP A 231 -3.12 -2.21 -21.06
CA ASP A 231 -4.05 -2.32 -22.19
C ASP A 231 -3.98 -3.68 -22.90
N ASP A 232 -2.84 -4.36 -22.76
CA ASP A 232 -2.63 -5.76 -23.17
C ASP A 232 -3.17 -6.78 -22.16
N GLY A 233 -3.78 -6.33 -21.07
CA GLY A 233 -4.39 -7.19 -20.07
C GLY A 233 -3.40 -7.82 -19.08
N GLN A 234 -2.18 -7.27 -18.96
CA GLN A 234 -1.26 -7.54 -17.85
C GLN A 234 -1.59 -6.69 -16.61
N PRO A 235 -1.29 -7.14 -15.38
CA PRO A 235 -1.20 -6.26 -14.21
C PRO A 235 0.01 -5.31 -14.35
N PHE A 236 -0.08 -4.10 -13.82
CA PHE A 236 1.11 -3.25 -13.70
C PHE A 236 2.04 -3.76 -12.60
N LYS A 237 3.35 -3.80 -12.88
CA LYS A 237 4.37 -4.13 -11.87
C LYS A 237 4.48 -3.12 -10.71
N PHE A 238 3.87 -1.93 -10.84
CA PHE A 238 3.68 -1.01 -9.71
C PHE A 238 2.43 -1.30 -8.87
N SER A 239 1.43 -2.03 -9.39
CA SER A 239 0.18 -2.25 -8.69
C SER A 239 0.39 -3.16 -7.48
N ASN A 240 0.05 -2.63 -6.31
CA ASN A 240 0.09 -3.36 -5.04
C ASN A 240 -0.85 -4.57 -5.03
N TYR A 241 -0.45 -5.66 -4.36
CA TYR A 241 -1.18 -6.93 -4.32
C TYR A 241 -0.97 -7.70 -2.99
N GLY A 242 -1.43 -8.95 -2.92
CA GLY A 242 -1.27 -9.81 -1.74
C GLY A 242 -2.21 -9.47 -0.58
N GLY A 243 -2.15 -10.25 0.51
CA GLY A 243 -3.02 -10.10 1.68
C GLY A 243 -4.52 -10.12 1.35
N ASP A 244 -5.33 -9.40 2.12
CA ASP A 244 -6.78 -9.31 1.90
C ASP A 244 -7.19 -8.79 0.50
N TYR A 245 -6.30 -8.12 -0.26
CA TYR A 245 -6.63 -7.70 -1.63
C TYR A 245 -7.01 -8.91 -2.51
N GLN A 246 -6.50 -10.11 -2.20
CA GLN A 246 -6.87 -11.37 -2.86
C GLN A 246 -8.34 -11.79 -2.59
N GLU A 247 -9.00 -11.21 -1.58
CA GLU A 247 -10.39 -11.52 -1.20
C GLU A 247 -11.39 -10.37 -1.46
N LYS A 248 -10.90 -9.13 -1.65
CA LYS A 248 -11.75 -7.92 -1.83
C LYS A 248 -11.27 -6.91 -2.89
N GLY A 249 -10.33 -7.31 -3.74
CA GLY A 249 -9.76 -6.48 -4.81
C GLY A 249 -10.15 -6.94 -6.20
N VAL A 250 -10.38 -5.97 -7.09
CA VAL A 250 -10.64 -6.17 -8.53
C VAL A 250 -9.65 -5.35 -9.35
N MET A 251 -9.33 -5.81 -10.56
CA MET A 251 -8.39 -5.14 -11.45
C MET A 251 -9.12 -4.43 -12.59
N ALA A 252 -8.78 -3.16 -12.85
CA ALA A 252 -9.34 -2.37 -13.94
C ALA A 252 -8.23 -1.70 -14.76
N ASN A 253 -8.54 -1.25 -15.99
CA ASN A 253 -7.60 -0.50 -16.83
C ASN A 253 -7.08 0.72 -16.06
N GLY A 254 -5.76 0.88 -16.05
CA GLY A 254 -5.05 1.99 -15.42
C GLY A 254 -3.86 2.47 -16.26
N GLU A 255 -3.86 2.15 -17.55
CA GLU A 255 -2.90 2.60 -18.57
C GLU A 255 -3.65 3.53 -19.54
N ASN A 256 -2.99 4.57 -20.07
CA ASN A 256 -3.54 5.48 -21.09
C ASN A 256 -4.88 6.18 -20.77
N ILE A 257 -5.32 6.21 -19.49
CA ILE A 257 -6.64 6.74 -19.09
C ILE A 257 -6.71 8.24 -19.37
N LEU A 258 -7.76 8.66 -20.07
CA LEU A 258 -7.98 10.04 -20.47
C LEU A 258 -8.74 10.80 -19.37
N GLY A 259 -8.28 12.01 -19.06
CA GLY A 259 -8.95 12.92 -18.13
C GLY A 259 -8.49 14.37 -18.33
N ALA A 260 -9.20 15.29 -17.67
CA ALA A 260 -8.95 16.72 -17.76
C ALA A 260 -7.75 17.16 -16.89
N GLU A 261 -7.21 18.33 -17.18
CA GLU A 261 -6.06 18.94 -16.50
C GLU A 261 -6.42 20.40 -16.14
N PRO A 262 -6.10 20.89 -14.93
CA PRO A 262 -6.40 22.27 -14.53
C PRO A 262 -5.84 23.32 -15.51
N GLY A 263 -6.54 24.45 -15.61
CA GLY A 263 -6.13 25.57 -16.47
C GLY A 263 -6.31 25.36 -17.98
N THR A 264 -6.52 24.15 -18.49
CA THR A 264 -6.69 23.85 -19.93
C THR A 264 -7.94 22.99 -20.21
N ASP A 265 -8.46 23.03 -21.44
CA ASP A 265 -9.47 22.08 -21.92
C ASP A 265 -8.86 20.95 -22.77
N ILE A 266 -7.53 20.92 -22.92
CA ILE A 266 -6.79 19.85 -23.61
C ILE A 266 -6.61 18.68 -22.61
N PRO A 267 -7.17 17.49 -22.87
CA PRO A 267 -7.08 16.38 -21.94
C PRO A 267 -5.69 15.71 -21.96
N ILE A 268 -5.33 15.13 -20.82
CA ILE A 268 -4.09 14.42 -20.58
C ILE A 268 -4.37 12.92 -20.38
N LYS A 269 -3.40 12.06 -20.70
CA LYS A 269 -3.43 10.64 -20.35
C LYS A 269 -2.55 10.38 -19.16
N GLN A 270 -3.06 9.64 -18.18
CA GLN A 270 -2.32 9.23 -16.99
C GLN A 270 -2.37 7.70 -16.82
N GLN A 271 -1.64 7.21 -15.83
CA GLN A 271 -1.58 5.80 -15.46
C GLN A 271 -1.40 5.64 -13.94
N GLY A 272 -1.97 4.60 -13.35
CA GLY A 272 -1.90 4.34 -11.91
C GLY A 272 -3.11 3.59 -11.36
N THR A 273 -3.01 3.07 -10.14
CA THR A 273 -4.19 2.55 -9.41
C THR A 273 -5.22 3.64 -9.13
N SER A 274 -4.78 4.89 -8.94
CA SER A 274 -5.66 6.06 -8.86
C SER A 274 -6.44 6.28 -10.15
N CYS A 275 -5.87 6.03 -11.34
CA CYS A 275 -6.59 6.13 -12.62
C CYS A 275 -7.60 4.97 -12.84
N ALA A 276 -7.34 3.80 -12.25
CA ALA A 276 -8.23 2.63 -12.35
C ALA A 276 -9.43 2.70 -11.37
N ALA A 277 -9.24 3.24 -10.16
CA ALA A 277 -10.28 3.37 -9.15
C ALA A 277 -11.55 4.17 -9.57
N PRO A 278 -11.49 5.32 -10.30
CA PRO A 278 -12.69 6.01 -10.78
C PRO A 278 -13.47 5.18 -11.80
N ILE A 279 -12.84 4.23 -12.50
CA ILE A 279 -13.52 3.37 -13.47
C ILE A 279 -14.53 2.47 -12.75
N VAL A 280 -14.07 1.76 -11.72
CA VAL A 280 -14.93 0.92 -10.86
C VAL A 280 -15.96 1.77 -10.10
N THR A 281 -15.61 3.00 -9.72
CA THR A 281 -16.53 3.96 -9.08
C THR A 281 -17.69 4.34 -10.01
N GLY A 282 -17.38 4.76 -11.25
CA GLY A 282 -18.38 5.12 -12.25
C GLY A 282 -19.28 3.95 -12.61
N ILE A 283 -18.71 2.76 -12.85
CA ILE A 283 -19.47 1.54 -13.14
C ILE A 283 -20.40 1.18 -11.97
N SER A 284 -19.93 1.30 -10.73
CA SER A 284 -20.77 1.10 -9.54
C SER A 284 -21.93 2.09 -9.49
N ALA A 285 -21.71 3.35 -9.87
CA ALA A 285 -22.77 4.36 -9.95
C ALA A 285 -23.80 4.06 -11.06
N LEU A 286 -23.35 3.56 -12.22
CA LEU A 286 -24.25 3.09 -13.29
C LEU A 286 -25.10 1.90 -12.83
N LEU A 287 -24.51 0.90 -12.16
CA LEU A 287 -25.23 -0.27 -11.64
C LEU A 287 -26.27 0.12 -10.57
N MET A 288 -25.96 1.06 -9.68
CA MET A 288 -26.95 1.62 -8.74
C MET A 288 -28.04 2.46 -9.44
N SER A 289 -27.69 3.16 -10.53
CA SER A 289 -28.66 3.89 -11.35
C SER A 289 -29.64 2.94 -12.03
N MET A 290 -29.19 1.76 -12.47
CA MET A 290 -30.07 0.72 -13.01
C MET A 290 -31.03 0.16 -11.95
N GLN A 291 -30.59 -0.05 -10.71
CA GLN A 291 -31.48 -0.44 -9.61
C GLN A 291 -32.64 0.59 -9.46
N LEU A 292 -32.32 1.89 -9.46
CA LEU A 292 -33.32 2.96 -9.41
C LEU A 292 -34.26 3.02 -10.63
N GLN A 293 -33.79 2.68 -11.82
CA GLN A 293 -34.61 2.59 -13.04
C GLN A 293 -35.58 1.40 -12.99
N ARG A 294 -35.18 0.28 -12.36
CA ARG A 294 -36.01 -0.91 -12.10
C ARG A 294 -37.01 -0.72 -10.96
N GLY A 295 -36.95 0.41 -10.25
CA GLY A 295 -37.79 0.71 -9.07
C GLY A 295 -37.26 0.11 -7.76
N GLU A 296 -36.04 -0.41 -7.77
CA GLU A 296 -35.34 -0.91 -6.58
C GLU A 296 -34.70 0.24 -5.79
N LYS A 297 -34.13 -0.06 -4.61
CA LYS A 297 -33.27 0.85 -3.87
C LYS A 297 -31.80 0.56 -4.20
N PRO A 298 -30.92 1.58 -4.29
CA PRO A 298 -29.47 1.38 -4.40
C PRO A 298 -28.96 0.48 -3.27
N ASN A 299 -28.19 -0.55 -3.61
CA ASN A 299 -27.62 -1.48 -2.64
C ASN A 299 -26.11 -1.61 -2.87
N ALA A 300 -25.35 -0.94 -2.01
CA ALA A 300 -23.90 -0.82 -2.11
C ALA A 300 -23.19 -2.17 -2.03
N GLU A 301 -23.55 -3.00 -1.04
CA GLU A 301 -22.93 -4.31 -0.85
C GLU A 301 -23.36 -5.30 -1.95
N ALA A 302 -24.57 -5.22 -2.48
CA ALA A 302 -24.96 -6.02 -3.65
C ALA A 302 -24.11 -5.69 -4.89
N VAL A 303 -23.90 -4.39 -5.18
CA VAL A 303 -23.05 -3.96 -6.29
C VAL A 303 -21.59 -4.37 -6.08
N ARG A 304 -21.05 -4.18 -4.88
CA ARG A 304 -19.70 -4.64 -4.49
C ARG A 304 -19.54 -6.15 -4.67
N GLN A 305 -20.47 -6.94 -4.14
CA GLN A 305 -20.46 -8.39 -4.26
C GLN A 305 -20.61 -8.87 -5.70
N ALA A 306 -21.40 -8.19 -6.53
CA ALA A 306 -21.54 -8.50 -7.95
C ALA A 306 -20.23 -8.23 -8.73
N ILE A 307 -19.54 -7.12 -8.44
CA ILE A 307 -18.22 -6.82 -9.03
C ILE A 307 -17.19 -7.88 -8.60
N LEU A 308 -17.05 -8.15 -7.29
CA LEU A 308 -16.06 -9.10 -6.77
C LEU A 308 -16.30 -10.54 -7.25
N LYS A 309 -17.56 -10.99 -7.32
CA LYS A 309 -17.92 -12.38 -7.72
C LYS A 309 -17.96 -12.62 -9.23
N SER A 310 -17.95 -11.57 -10.04
CA SER A 310 -17.89 -11.69 -11.49
C SER A 310 -16.48 -11.49 -12.07
N ALA A 311 -15.55 -10.95 -11.29
CA ALA A 311 -14.16 -10.74 -11.68
C ALA A 311 -13.57 -12.02 -12.33
N ILE A 312 -12.88 -11.84 -13.46
CA ILE A 312 -12.35 -12.93 -14.27
C ILE A 312 -10.89 -13.18 -13.85
N PRO A 313 -10.56 -14.31 -13.21
CA PRO A 313 -9.17 -14.60 -12.82
C PRO A 313 -8.24 -14.62 -14.04
N CYS A 314 -6.99 -14.18 -13.85
CA CYS A 314 -5.99 -14.20 -14.92
C CYS A 314 -5.53 -15.64 -15.23
N ASP A 315 -5.45 -16.02 -16.52
CA ASP A 315 -4.86 -17.30 -16.92
C ASP A 315 -3.32 -17.23 -16.75
N PRO A 316 -2.69 -18.15 -16.00
CA PRO A 316 -1.22 -18.23 -15.87
C PRO A 316 -0.46 -18.52 -17.18
N LYS A 317 -1.16 -18.71 -18.31
CA LYS A 317 -0.57 -18.75 -19.66
C LYS A 317 -0.52 -17.39 -20.34
N GLU A 318 -1.35 -16.45 -19.91
CA GLU A 318 -1.45 -15.10 -20.50
C GLU A 318 -0.76 -14.05 -19.63
N VAL A 319 -0.74 -14.22 -18.31
CA VAL A 319 -0.21 -13.25 -17.35
C VAL A 319 1.05 -13.77 -16.66
N GLU A 320 2.09 -12.92 -16.60
CA GLU A 320 3.40 -13.25 -16.03
C GLU A 320 3.36 -13.51 -14.51
N GLU A 321 2.60 -12.69 -13.78
CA GLU A 321 2.50 -12.68 -12.31
C GLU A 321 1.00 -12.73 -11.90
N PRO A 322 0.30 -13.88 -12.02
CA PRO A 322 -1.17 -13.96 -11.90
C PRO A 322 -1.71 -13.56 -10.51
N GLU A 323 -0.93 -13.76 -9.46
CA GLU A 323 -1.20 -13.30 -8.09
C GLU A 323 -1.33 -11.78 -7.96
N ARG A 324 -0.79 -10.99 -8.90
CA ARG A 324 -1.04 -9.54 -8.96
C ARG A 324 -2.44 -9.19 -9.48
N CYS A 325 -3.20 -10.15 -9.99
CA CYS A 325 -4.55 -9.90 -10.52
C CYS A 325 -5.66 -9.85 -9.47
N LEU A 326 -5.36 -10.01 -8.17
CA LEU A 326 -6.36 -10.02 -7.09
C LEU A 326 -7.42 -11.10 -7.38
N LEU A 327 -8.72 -10.83 -7.19
CA LEU A 327 -9.78 -11.76 -7.64
C LEU A 327 -9.88 -11.90 -9.17
N GLY A 328 -9.41 -10.89 -9.92
CA GLY A 328 -9.42 -10.92 -11.38
C GLY A 328 -9.72 -9.57 -12.06
N LYS A 329 -9.78 -9.64 -13.39
CA LYS A 329 -10.12 -8.55 -14.31
C LYS A 329 -11.60 -8.16 -14.16
N LEU A 330 -11.91 -6.87 -14.17
CA LEU A 330 -13.27 -6.34 -14.03
C LEU A 330 -14.22 -6.87 -15.12
N ASN A 331 -15.40 -7.35 -14.73
CA ASN A 331 -16.36 -8.01 -15.61
C ASN A 331 -17.73 -7.32 -15.55
N ILE A 332 -17.93 -6.27 -16.34
CA ILE A 332 -19.18 -5.49 -16.35
C ILE A 332 -20.40 -6.36 -16.76
N PRO A 333 -20.34 -7.21 -17.81
CA PRO A 333 -21.45 -8.11 -18.15
C PRO A 333 -21.81 -9.11 -17.04
N GLY A 334 -20.82 -9.64 -16.32
CA GLY A 334 -21.03 -10.54 -15.20
C GLY A 334 -21.61 -9.84 -13.97
N ALA A 335 -21.10 -8.65 -13.62
CA ALA A 335 -21.63 -7.84 -12.53
C ALA A 335 -23.09 -7.42 -12.80
N TYR A 336 -23.40 -7.02 -14.04
CA TYR A 336 -24.76 -6.80 -14.51
C TYR A 336 -25.63 -8.05 -14.29
N ASN A 337 -25.21 -9.21 -14.78
CA ASN A 337 -25.99 -10.45 -14.68
C ASN A 337 -26.28 -10.87 -13.23
N LEU A 338 -25.33 -10.70 -12.31
CA LEU A 338 -25.52 -11.00 -10.89
C LEU A 338 -26.52 -10.04 -10.19
N LEU A 339 -26.75 -8.84 -10.73
CA LEU A 339 -27.71 -7.86 -10.20
C LEU A 339 -29.08 -7.91 -10.90
N THR A 340 -29.11 -8.24 -12.19
CA THR A 340 -30.32 -8.22 -13.00
C THR A 340 -30.97 -9.59 -13.17
N GLY A 341 -30.17 -10.65 -13.24
CA GLY A 341 -30.57 -11.97 -13.75
C GLY A 341 -30.54 -12.07 -15.28
N GLU A 342 -30.19 -10.99 -15.99
CA GLU A 342 -30.26 -10.85 -17.44
C GLU A 342 -28.85 -10.75 -18.05
N LEU A 343 -28.69 -11.03 -19.34
CA LEU A 343 -27.42 -10.78 -20.03
C LEU A 343 -27.32 -9.30 -20.41
N LEU A 344 -26.14 -8.71 -20.25
CA LEU A 344 -25.88 -7.36 -20.73
C LEU A 344 -25.81 -7.36 -22.26
N THR A 345 -26.85 -6.82 -22.89
CA THR A 345 -26.94 -6.61 -24.35
C THR A 345 -27.25 -5.15 -24.64
N THR A 346 -26.83 -4.66 -25.81
CA THR A 346 -27.26 -3.34 -26.30
C THR A 346 -28.78 -3.28 -26.44
N VAL A 347 -29.40 -2.22 -25.94
CA VAL A 347 -30.82 -1.96 -26.17
C VAL A 347 -31.05 -1.58 -27.63
N GLU A 348 -31.68 -2.47 -28.42
CA GLU A 348 -32.20 -2.10 -29.73
C GLU A 348 -33.33 -1.07 -29.56
N THR A 349 -33.06 0.20 -29.85
CA THR A 349 -34.08 1.24 -29.94
C THR A 349 -35.07 0.85 -31.04
N SER A 350 -36.25 0.38 -30.65
CA SER A 350 -37.22 -0.20 -31.55
C SER A 350 -37.77 0.88 -32.49
N GLU A 351 -37.28 0.92 -33.73
CA GLU A 351 -37.73 1.91 -34.71
C GLU A 351 -39.26 1.82 -34.92
N ILE A 352 -39.87 3.00 -35.03
CA ILE A 352 -41.32 3.13 -35.20
C ILE A 352 -41.70 2.46 -36.52
N ARG A 353 -42.51 1.39 -36.43
CA ARG A 353 -42.98 0.61 -37.60
C ARG A 353 -43.65 1.51 -38.65
N GLN A 354 -42.91 1.88 -39.68
CA GLN A 354 -43.48 2.29 -40.96
C GLN A 354 -43.82 1.04 -41.78
N SER A 355 -44.91 1.10 -42.55
CA SER A 355 -45.61 -0.08 -43.04
C SER A 355 -45.78 -0.11 -44.56
N GLU A 356 -44.89 -0.82 -45.26
CA GLU A 356 -45.04 -1.24 -46.66
C GLU A 356 -44.74 -2.76 -46.70
N ILE A 357 -45.64 -3.69 -47.01
CA ILE A 357 -46.60 -3.89 -48.13
C ILE A 357 -45.97 -4.66 -49.33
N THR A 358 -45.90 -5.99 -49.16
CA THR A 358 -45.82 -7.04 -50.23
C THR A 358 -44.55 -7.07 -51.12
N ILE A 359 -44.20 -8.11 -51.88
CA ILE A 359 -44.92 -9.29 -52.44
C ILE A 359 -44.12 -10.61 -52.18
N PRO A 360 -44.77 -11.77 -51.91
CA PRO A 360 -44.07 -13.05 -51.63
C PRO A 360 -43.82 -13.93 -52.86
N VAL A 361 -42.84 -14.84 -52.76
CA VAL A 361 -42.69 -16.02 -53.64
C VAL A 361 -42.40 -17.27 -52.80
N ASN A 362 -43.16 -18.35 -53.03
CA ASN A 362 -43.00 -19.63 -52.34
C ASN A 362 -41.89 -20.49 -52.98
N ASN A 363 -41.20 -21.36 -52.22
CA ASN A 363 -41.49 -22.81 -52.27
C ASN A 363 -40.63 -23.73 -51.38
N VAL A 364 -41.24 -24.86 -51.01
CA VAL A 364 -40.62 -26.19 -50.74
C VAL A 364 -39.66 -26.33 -49.55
N THR A 365 -40.23 -26.77 -48.42
CA THR A 365 -39.67 -27.80 -47.51
C THR A 365 -39.88 -29.21 -48.15
N PRO A 366 -39.41 -30.41 -47.65
CA PRO A 366 -39.12 -30.74 -46.23
C PRO A 366 -38.12 -31.93 -45.90
N ILE A 367 -38.02 -32.27 -44.59
CA ILE A 367 -37.58 -33.54 -43.92
C ILE A 367 -36.07 -33.94 -43.82
N LYS A 368 -35.74 -34.56 -42.67
CA LYS A 368 -34.44 -35.15 -42.22
C LYS A 368 -34.19 -36.61 -42.71
N ARG A 369 -32.91 -37.01 -42.88
CA ARG A 369 -32.25 -38.25 -42.33
C ARG A 369 -30.73 -38.20 -42.69
N ILE A 370 -29.74 -38.19 -41.77
CA ILE A 370 -29.07 -39.35 -41.09
C ILE A 370 -28.58 -40.39 -42.16
N GLU A 371 -27.28 -40.73 -42.32
CA GLU A 371 -26.19 -40.99 -41.35
C GLU A 371 -24.74 -41.01 -41.94
N ASN A 372 -23.70 -40.91 -41.09
CA ASN A 372 -22.32 -41.52 -41.19
C ASN A 372 -21.36 -41.14 -42.37
N THR A 373 -20.01 -41.16 -42.28
CA THR A 373 -18.93 -41.46 -41.26
C THR A 373 -17.72 -40.51 -41.52
N MET A 374 -16.61 -40.39 -40.76
CA MET A 374 -15.68 -41.35 -40.10
C MET A 374 -14.79 -40.73 -38.98
N ASN A 375 -14.13 -41.60 -38.19
CA ASN A 375 -12.87 -41.40 -37.42
C ASN A 375 -12.85 -40.64 -36.06
N SER A 376 -13.27 -41.35 -34.99
CA SER A 376 -12.42 -41.97 -33.94
C SER A 376 -11.18 -41.24 -33.33
N PRO A 377 -10.79 -41.55 -32.06
CA PRO A 377 -11.56 -42.06 -30.90
C PRO A 377 -11.19 -41.40 -29.54
N LEU A 378 -11.76 -41.89 -28.43
CA LEU A 378 -11.52 -41.48 -27.03
C LEU A 378 -11.45 -42.73 -26.11
N LEU A 379 -11.07 -42.55 -24.83
CA LEU A 379 -11.17 -43.51 -23.69
C LEU A 379 -10.09 -44.62 -23.67
N THR A 380 -9.65 -45.20 -22.53
CA THR A 380 -9.94 -45.05 -21.08
C THR A 380 -8.83 -45.73 -20.26
N LEU A 381 -8.77 -45.53 -18.92
CA LEU A 381 -8.76 -46.65 -17.93
C LEU A 381 -8.83 -46.15 -16.47
N SER A 382 -9.28 -47.04 -15.56
CA SER A 382 -9.42 -46.85 -14.11
C SER A 382 -9.05 -48.13 -13.34
N ASP A 383 -8.97 -48.01 -12.00
CA ASP A 383 -8.96 -49.06 -10.96
C ASP A 383 -7.68 -49.88 -10.73
N VAL A 384 -7.30 -50.08 -9.44
CA VAL A 384 -7.31 -51.39 -8.72
C VAL A 384 -6.70 -51.30 -7.29
N VAL A 385 -7.57 -51.49 -6.28
CA VAL A 385 -7.48 -52.31 -5.03
C VAL A 385 -6.30 -52.21 -4.00
N THR A 386 -6.70 -52.38 -2.73
CA THR A 386 -6.04 -52.33 -1.40
C THR A 386 -4.92 -53.32 -1.04
N SER A 387 -4.19 -53.04 0.07
CA SER A 387 -3.87 -54.06 1.11
C SER A 387 -3.65 -53.45 2.53
N ASN A 388 -3.66 -54.28 3.60
CA ASN A 388 -3.67 -53.91 5.02
C ASN A 388 -2.38 -54.28 5.80
N SER A 389 -2.12 -53.60 6.92
CA SER A 389 -1.57 -54.22 8.17
C SER A 389 -1.84 -53.36 9.42
N SER A 390 -1.67 -53.90 10.63
CA SER A 390 -2.37 -53.41 11.85
C SER A 390 -1.47 -53.25 13.10
N GLY A 391 -1.88 -52.40 14.06
CA GLY A 391 -1.28 -52.28 15.40
C GLY A 391 -2.21 -51.62 16.44
N VAL A 392 -2.34 -52.18 17.64
CA VAL A 392 -3.39 -51.88 18.65
C VAL A 392 -2.87 -52.20 20.08
N ALA A 393 -3.06 -51.43 21.16
CA ALA A 393 -3.46 -50.02 21.31
C ALA A 393 -2.48 -49.24 22.24
N VAL A 394 -2.67 -48.90 23.54
CA VAL A 394 -3.73 -49.06 24.57
C VAL A 394 -3.66 -47.83 25.51
N ALA A 395 -4.76 -47.41 26.16
CA ALA A 395 -4.80 -46.27 27.08
C ALA A 395 -4.75 -46.66 28.59
N ASN A 396 -4.26 -45.76 29.45
CA ASN A 396 -4.29 -45.88 30.92
C ASN A 396 -4.52 -44.50 31.58
N ILE A 397 -5.16 -44.46 32.76
CA ILE A 397 -5.62 -43.25 33.46
C ILE A 397 -5.22 -43.30 34.96
N THR A 398 -5.04 -42.12 35.58
CA THR A 398 -4.75 -41.87 37.03
C THR A 398 -3.36 -42.34 37.53
N THR A 399 -2.70 -41.67 38.48
CA THR A 399 -3.17 -40.91 39.67
C THR A 399 -2.38 -39.62 40.01
N SER A 400 -3.02 -38.72 40.78
CA SER A 400 -2.47 -37.76 41.78
C SER A 400 -1.25 -36.86 41.47
N GLN A 401 -1.41 -35.55 41.71
CA GLN A 401 -0.33 -34.56 41.83
C GLN A 401 0.63 -34.83 43.02
N PRO A 402 1.80 -34.18 43.04
CA PRO A 402 1.92 -33.03 43.94
C PRO A 402 2.33 -31.72 43.25
N ILE A 403 1.97 -30.59 43.86
CA ILE A 403 2.37 -29.24 43.42
C ILE A 403 3.71 -28.87 44.06
N ASN A 404 4.78 -28.80 43.25
CA ASN A 404 5.85 -27.79 43.33
C ASN A 404 6.98 -28.12 42.34
N GLY A 405 7.50 -27.09 41.66
CA GLY A 405 8.63 -27.22 40.75
C GLY A 405 8.54 -26.23 39.60
N ILE A 406 9.34 -25.17 39.64
CA ILE A 406 9.51 -24.27 38.50
C ILE A 406 10.33 -25.03 37.45
N THR A 407 9.67 -25.55 36.41
CA THR A 407 10.37 -26.05 35.23
C THR A 407 11.12 -24.87 34.59
N ALA A 408 12.45 -24.94 34.56
CA ALA A 408 13.23 -23.94 33.85
C ALA A 408 12.79 -23.90 32.39
N SER A 409 12.47 -22.70 31.87
CA SER A 409 12.04 -22.55 30.49
C SER A 409 13.09 -23.14 29.55
N ALA A 410 12.67 -23.96 28.59
CA ALA A 410 13.56 -24.53 27.61
C ALA A 410 14.34 -23.40 26.91
N ALA A 411 15.66 -23.58 26.74
CA ALA A 411 16.52 -22.54 26.18
C ALA A 411 16.09 -22.22 24.74
N SER A 412 15.28 -21.17 24.60
CA SER A 412 14.71 -20.78 23.32
C SER A 412 15.83 -20.37 22.37
N LYS A 413 15.92 -21.05 21.23
CA LYS A 413 16.85 -20.69 20.15
C LYS A 413 16.44 -19.42 19.40
N LEU A 414 15.36 -18.75 19.80
CA LEU A 414 14.88 -17.53 19.14
C LEU A 414 15.78 -16.33 19.47
N VAL A 415 16.04 -15.51 18.44
CA VAL A 415 16.76 -14.24 18.55
C VAL A 415 15.89 -13.11 18.01
N TYR A 416 16.00 -11.94 18.64
CA TYR A 416 15.48 -10.68 18.10
C TYR A 416 16.56 -9.63 18.28
N VAL A 417 17.23 -9.24 17.19
CA VAL A 417 18.49 -8.46 17.20
C VAL A 417 18.32 -7.14 16.48
N LEU A 418 19.01 -6.10 16.95
CA LEU A 418 19.08 -4.78 16.32
C LEU A 418 20.50 -4.52 15.79
N GLY A 419 20.65 -3.67 14.78
CA GLY A 419 21.96 -3.29 14.24
C GLY A 419 21.88 -2.55 12.92
N THR A 420 22.85 -2.79 12.04
CA THR A 420 22.83 -2.45 10.61
C THR A 420 23.16 -3.69 9.77
N ILE A 421 22.61 -3.78 8.56
CA ILE A 421 22.97 -4.82 7.58
C ILE A 421 24.38 -4.57 7.02
N GLY A 422 25.06 -5.66 6.68
CA GLY A 422 26.23 -5.64 5.79
C GLY A 422 26.32 -6.94 5.01
N TYR A 423 27.39 -7.07 4.22
CA TYR A 423 27.71 -8.27 3.47
C TYR A 423 29.21 -8.57 3.56
N ASP A 424 29.56 -9.85 3.46
CA ASP A 424 30.93 -10.34 3.47
C ASP A 424 31.12 -11.45 2.42
N PHE A 425 32.34 -11.58 1.90
CA PHE A 425 32.66 -12.54 0.84
C PHE A 425 33.09 -13.92 1.34
N GLY A 426 33.56 -14.06 2.57
CA GLY A 426 34.11 -15.29 3.16
C GLY A 426 35.39 -15.86 2.50
N SER A 427 35.63 -15.59 1.23
CA SER A 427 36.81 -16.04 0.47
C SER A 427 37.14 -15.14 -0.72
N GLU A 428 38.40 -15.15 -1.14
CA GLU A 428 38.89 -14.42 -2.31
C GLU A 428 38.20 -14.86 -3.60
N ALA A 429 37.87 -16.15 -3.72
CA ALA A 429 37.18 -16.69 -4.90
C ALA A 429 35.82 -16.00 -5.11
N ARG A 430 35.02 -15.87 -4.05
CA ARG A 430 33.72 -15.18 -4.13
C ARG A 430 33.89 -13.68 -4.37
N ARG A 431 34.83 -13.04 -3.69
CA ARG A 431 35.15 -11.61 -3.89
C ARG A 431 35.60 -11.33 -5.33
N ASP A 432 36.29 -12.28 -5.97
CA ASP A 432 36.69 -12.13 -7.37
C ASP A 432 35.55 -12.40 -8.35
N SER A 433 34.61 -13.32 -8.06
CA SER A 433 33.39 -13.49 -8.85
C SER A 433 32.59 -12.19 -8.95
N PHE A 434 32.32 -11.51 -7.84
CA PHE A 434 31.64 -10.20 -7.87
C PHE A 434 32.45 -9.17 -8.66
N LYS A 435 33.77 -9.10 -8.48
CA LYS A 435 34.64 -8.18 -9.24
C LYS A 435 34.64 -8.44 -10.76
N GLN A 436 34.38 -9.67 -11.20
CA GLN A 436 34.31 -10.04 -12.63
C GLN A 436 32.90 -9.86 -13.22
N LEU A 437 31.85 -10.00 -12.42
CA LEU A 437 30.44 -9.98 -12.86
C LEU A 437 29.78 -8.60 -12.76
N MET A 438 30.22 -7.76 -11.82
CA MET A 438 29.70 -6.40 -11.68
C MET A 438 30.16 -5.50 -12.83
N PRO A 439 29.28 -4.65 -13.39
CA PRO A 439 29.66 -3.69 -14.42
C PRO A 439 30.56 -2.57 -13.87
N ALA A 440 31.29 -1.91 -14.76
CA ALA A 440 31.87 -0.59 -14.46
C ALA A 440 30.76 0.47 -14.45
N VAL A 441 30.92 1.51 -13.63
CA VAL A 441 29.93 2.59 -13.47
C VAL A 441 30.48 3.88 -14.08
N GLU A 442 29.68 4.60 -14.87
CA GLU A 442 30.06 5.91 -15.40
C GLU A 442 29.49 7.03 -14.51
N ILE A 443 30.35 7.91 -14.01
CA ILE A 443 29.96 9.12 -13.28
C ILE A 443 30.65 10.31 -13.93
N ASP A 444 29.88 11.33 -14.34
CA ASP A 444 30.37 12.55 -15.02
C ASP A 444 31.30 12.29 -16.23
N GLY A 445 31.07 11.19 -16.96
CA GLY A 445 31.91 10.77 -18.10
C GLY A 445 33.23 10.10 -17.72
N ILE A 446 33.38 9.69 -16.45
CA ILE A 446 34.52 8.91 -15.95
C ILE A 446 34.06 7.47 -15.68
N THR A 447 34.64 6.51 -16.41
CA THR A 447 34.41 5.08 -16.19
C THR A 447 35.13 4.61 -14.92
N ILE A 448 34.37 4.33 -13.86
CA ILE A 448 34.85 3.79 -12.59
C ILE A 448 34.84 2.25 -12.67
N PRO A 449 35.96 1.55 -12.41
CA PRO A 449 36.00 0.10 -12.46
C PRO A 449 35.21 -0.52 -11.30
N ALA A 450 34.57 -1.67 -11.58
CA ALA A 450 33.75 -2.42 -10.62
C ALA A 450 34.48 -2.65 -9.28
N ASN A 451 33.88 -2.13 -8.21
CA ASN A 451 34.38 -2.24 -6.85
C ASN A 451 33.35 -2.95 -5.95
N PRO A 452 33.53 -4.25 -5.64
CA PRO A 452 32.57 -4.97 -4.79
C PRO A 452 32.60 -4.52 -3.31
N TYR A 453 33.57 -3.71 -2.90
CA TYR A 453 33.56 -3.06 -1.57
C TYR A 453 32.78 -1.73 -1.55
N ASP A 454 32.30 -1.25 -2.71
CA ASP A 454 31.38 -0.14 -2.81
C ASP A 454 29.94 -0.68 -2.72
N ALA A 455 29.29 -0.41 -1.59
CA ALA A 455 27.95 -0.89 -1.31
C ALA A 455 26.91 -0.35 -2.31
N SER A 456 27.14 0.83 -2.93
CA SER A 456 26.24 1.35 -3.97
C SER A 456 26.28 0.50 -5.25
N GLN A 457 27.47 0.06 -5.64
CA GLN A 457 27.66 -0.80 -6.81
C GLN A 457 27.10 -2.19 -6.56
N ILE A 458 27.25 -2.73 -5.34
CA ILE A 458 26.63 -4.00 -4.94
C ILE A 458 25.10 -3.90 -4.92
N VAL A 459 24.52 -2.86 -4.31
CA VAL A 459 23.05 -2.66 -4.27
C VAL A 459 22.45 -2.60 -5.67
N ASN A 460 23.06 -1.83 -6.57
CA ASN A 460 22.61 -1.70 -7.96
C ASN A 460 22.75 -3.02 -8.72
N TYR A 461 23.89 -3.71 -8.60
CA TYR A 461 24.10 -5.01 -9.22
C TYR A 461 23.09 -6.07 -8.75
N LEU A 462 22.80 -6.12 -7.45
CA LEU A 462 21.85 -7.06 -6.84
C LEU A 462 20.38 -6.72 -7.13
N ALA A 463 20.06 -5.46 -7.44
CA ALA A 463 18.72 -5.08 -7.89
C ALA A 463 18.36 -5.71 -9.24
N GLU A 464 19.34 -5.85 -10.14
CA GLU A 464 19.20 -6.55 -11.42
C GLU A 464 19.45 -8.07 -11.31
N ASN A 465 20.30 -8.50 -10.38
CA ASN A 465 20.83 -9.87 -10.27
C ASN A 465 20.53 -10.50 -8.89
N LEU A 466 19.30 -10.39 -8.40
CA LEU A 466 18.90 -10.76 -7.03
C LEU A 466 19.30 -12.19 -6.60
N SER A 467 19.44 -13.13 -7.55
CA SER A 467 19.95 -14.48 -7.28
C SER A 467 21.35 -14.50 -6.65
N GLU A 468 22.20 -13.51 -6.96
CA GLU A 468 23.55 -13.40 -6.40
C GLU A 468 23.58 -12.88 -4.95
N SER A 469 22.46 -12.35 -4.43
CA SER A 469 22.34 -12.07 -2.99
C SER A 469 22.55 -13.35 -2.17
N LYS A 470 22.21 -14.52 -2.70
CA LYS A 470 22.47 -15.83 -2.07
C LYS A 470 23.95 -16.22 -2.06
N SER A 471 24.76 -15.61 -2.93
CA SER A 471 26.20 -15.84 -2.94
C SER A 471 26.86 -15.17 -1.73
N LEU A 472 26.46 -13.96 -1.34
CA LEU A 472 27.03 -13.19 -0.23
C LEU A 472 26.73 -13.79 1.15
N ILE A 473 27.64 -13.57 2.11
CA ILE A 473 27.36 -13.77 3.54
C ILE A 473 26.74 -12.47 4.06
N TRP A 474 25.42 -12.42 4.17
CA TRP A 474 24.76 -11.29 4.81
C TRP A 474 25.04 -11.28 6.32
N THR A 475 25.36 -10.12 6.86
CA THR A 475 25.64 -9.91 8.29
C THR A 475 24.68 -8.90 8.89
N ILE A 476 24.45 -9.01 10.20
CA ILE A 476 23.98 -7.90 11.02
C ILE A 476 25.09 -7.48 11.98
N ASN A 477 25.32 -6.17 12.03
CA ASN A 477 26.47 -5.55 12.66
C ASN A 477 26.00 -4.63 13.80
N GLN A 478 26.75 -4.58 14.90
CA GLN A 478 26.61 -3.57 15.95
C GLN A 478 27.90 -2.77 16.01
N GLU A 479 27.81 -1.45 15.79
CA GLU A 479 28.95 -0.52 15.76
C GLU A 479 30.08 -1.04 14.84
N PHE A 480 29.73 -1.37 13.60
CA PHE A 480 30.58 -1.97 12.56
C PHE A 480 31.11 -3.39 12.83
N ASN A 481 30.84 -3.99 13.99
CA ASN A 481 31.24 -5.36 14.30
C ASN A 481 30.16 -6.37 13.89
N PRO A 482 30.43 -7.33 12.99
CA PRO A 482 29.50 -8.42 12.67
C PRO A 482 29.23 -9.28 13.91
N ILE A 483 27.96 -9.42 14.29
CA ILE A 483 27.53 -10.22 15.46
C ILE A 483 26.78 -11.49 15.09
N TYR A 484 26.14 -11.52 13.92
CA TYR A 484 25.54 -12.71 13.32
C TYR A 484 25.66 -12.69 11.80
N ALA A 485 25.71 -13.86 11.19
CA ALA A 485 25.44 -14.06 9.77
C ALA A 485 24.02 -14.60 9.55
N LEU A 486 23.41 -14.26 8.42
CA LEU A 486 22.01 -14.55 8.11
C LEU A 486 21.91 -15.73 7.13
N GLU A 487 21.25 -16.82 7.53
CA GLU A 487 20.96 -17.99 6.67
C GLU A 487 19.47 -18.01 6.29
N ILE A 488 19.16 -17.45 5.12
CA ILE A 488 17.80 -17.35 4.59
C ILE A 488 17.29 -18.73 4.17
N LYS A 489 16.06 -19.09 4.56
CA LYS A 489 15.42 -20.40 4.32
C LYS A 489 13.92 -20.28 4.00
N GLY A 490 13.37 -21.35 3.41
CA GLY A 490 11.96 -21.44 3.04
C GLY A 490 11.68 -20.99 1.61
N GLY A 491 10.40 -20.86 1.26
CA GLY A 491 9.97 -20.36 -0.05
C GLY A 491 10.20 -18.85 -0.23
N PHE A 492 9.97 -18.10 0.86
CA PHE A 492 10.13 -16.64 1.00
C PHE A 492 11.61 -16.17 1.00
N ALA A 493 12.46 -16.85 0.25
CA ALA A 493 13.90 -16.58 0.25
C ALA A 493 14.25 -15.37 -0.64
N ALA A 494 13.55 -15.19 -1.76
CA ALA A 494 13.77 -14.07 -2.68
C ALA A 494 13.43 -12.74 -2.00
N ASP A 495 12.22 -12.63 -1.47
CA ASP A 495 11.68 -11.46 -0.77
C ASP A 495 12.50 -11.08 0.49
N VAL A 496 13.13 -12.05 1.17
CA VAL A 496 14.10 -11.72 2.25
C VAL A 496 15.41 -11.16 1.68
N TYR A 497 15.93 -11.66 0.55
CA TYR A 497 17.10 -11.06 -0.09
C TYR A 497 16.80 -9.68 -0.70
N GLU A 498 15.59 -9.47 -1.22
CA GLU A 498 15.13 -8.17 -1.73
C GLU A 498 15.03 -7.16 -0.58
N MET A 499 14.40 -7.53 0.53
CA MET A 499 14.32 -6.70 1.75
C MET A 499 15.72 -6.38 2.31
N LEU A 500 16.66 -7.33 2.27
CA LEU A 500 18.05 -7.10 2.67
C LEU A 500 18.78 -6.11 1.73
N ASN A 501 18.53 -6.18 0.42
CA ASN A 501 19.10 -5.24 -0.54
C ASN A 501 18.48 -3.83 -0.42
N LEU A 502 17.16 -3.73 -0.21
CA LEU A 502 16.44 -2.48 0.03
C LEU A 502 16.88 -1.81 1.33
N ILE A 503 17.08 -2.59 2.39
CA ILE A 503 17.66 -2.09 3.65
C ILE A 503 19.10 -1.60 3.44
N LEU A 504 19.92 -2.32 2.67
CA LEU A 504 21.29 -1.91 2.37
C LEU A 504 21.33 -0.64 1.52
N ALA A 505 20.38 -0.47 0.59
CA ALA A 505 20.17 0.76 -0.18
C ALA A 505 19.83 1.95 0.73
N GLY A 506 18.85 1.80 1.62
CA GLY A 506 18.52 2.84 2.60
C GLY A 506 19.68 3.20 3.54
N GLN A 507 20.61 2.27 3.81
CA GLN A 507 21.78 2.52 4.66
C GLN A 507 22.93 3.29 3.95
N ILE A 508 22.94 3.38 2.62
CA ILE A 508 23.95 4.14 1.85
C ILE A 508 23.46 5.53 1.43
N GLU A 509 22.18 5.82 1.61
CA GLU A 509 21.61 7.15 1.45
C GLU A 509 22.27 8.19 2.39
N PRO A 510 22.30 9.49 2.02
CA PRO A 510 22.74 10.55 2.92
C PRO A 510 21.88 10.62 4.19
N GLU A 511 22.46 10.96 5.35
CA GLU A 511 21.69 11.09 6.62
C GLU A 511 20.52 12.10 6.56
N SER A 512 20.53 13.01 5.59
CA SER A 512 19.47 13.99 5.31
C SER A 512 18.39 13.50 4.34
N SER A 513 18.46 12.25 3.87
CA SER A 513 17.48 11.64 2.97
C SER A 513 16.30 11.07 3.76
N ASP A 514 15.10 11.16 3.19
CA ASP A 514 13.91 10.49 3.73
C ASP A 514 13.94 8.98 3.47
N ASP A 515 14.86 8.51 2.62
CA ASP A 515 15.17 7.09 2.42
C ASP A 515 16.26 6.52 3.34
N TYR A 516 16.90 7.37 4.17
CA TYR A 516 17.96 6.94 5.08
C TYR A 516 17.49 5.99 6.19
N VAL A 517 17.90 4.72 6.10
CA VAL A 517 17.70 3.68 7.11
C VAL A 517 18.88 3.70 8.09
N GLU A 518 18.69 4.30 9.26
CA GLU A 518 19.77 4.42 10.24
C GLU A 518 20.07 3.08 10.95
N ARG A 519 19.05 2.26 11.21
CA ARG A 519 19.12 0.99 11.98
C ARG A 519 18.07 -0.02 11.53
N VAL A 520 18.26 -1.29 11.90
CA VAL A 520 17.36 -2.41 11.55
C VAL A 520 17.01 -3.30 12.74
N SER A 521 15.88 -4.02 12.66
CA SER A 521 15.60 -5.21 13.49
C SER A 521 15.51 -6.48 12.65
N ILE A 522 15.96 -7.61 13.21
CA ILE A 522 15.82 -8.93 12.59
C ILE A 522 15.34 -9.97 13.63
N PRO A 523 14.17 -10.59 13.43
CA PRO A 523 13.75 -11.81 14.12
C PRO A 523 14.38 -13.05 13.47
N GLY A 524 14.70 -14.08 14.24
CA GLY A 524 15.23 -15.31 13.68
C GLY A 524 15.43 -16.43 14.70
N GLN A 525 16.15 -17.47 14.28
CA GLN A 525 16.52 -18.60 15.13
C GLN A 525 18.02 -18.89 15.06
N ILE A 526 18.69 -18.90 16.19
CA ILE A 526 20.11 -19.25 16.34
C ILE A 526 20.30 -20.73 15.97
N THR A 527 21.22 -20.99 15.06
CA THR A 527 21.66 -22.34 14.70
C THR A 527 22.89 -22.74 15.50
N ASP A 528 23.25 -24.03 15.43
CA ASP A 528 24.51 -24.54 15.98
C ASP A 528 25.70 -24.36 15.00
N LYS A 529 25.56 -23.50 13.99
CA LYS A 529 26.62 -23.18 13.00
C LYS A 529 27.30 -21.85 13.30
N THR A 530 28.59 -21.78 13.01
CA THR A 530 29.30 -20.53 12.72
C THR A 530 29.56 -20.42 11.21
N VAL A 531 29.94 -19.22 10.76
CA VAL A 531 30.59 -18.99 9.46
C VAL A 531 31.81 -18.10 9.67
N THR A 532 32.90 -18.39 8.96
CA THR A 532 34.10 -17.56 8.92
C THR A 532 33.92 -16.47 7.88
N LEU A 533 34.09 -15.22 8.30
CA LEU A 533 34.07 -14.03 7.44
C LEU A 533 35.44 -13.85 6.74
N PHE A 534 35.50 -12.98 5.74
CA PHE A 534 36.74 -12.65 4.99
C PHE A 534 37.86 -12.12 5.90
N SER A 535 37.52 -11.54 7.05
CA SER A 535 38.46 -11.10 8.09
C SER A 535 39.09 -12.24 8.91
N GLY A 536 38.63 -13.49 8.73
CA GLY A 536 38.94 -14.63 9.61
C GLY A 536 38.12 -14.68 10.90
N GLN A 537 37.22 -13.72 11.14
CA GLN A 537 36.30 -13.74 12.28
C GLN A 537 35.24 -14.84 12.09
N GLU A 538 35.03 -15.69 13.09
CA GLU A 538 33.84 -16.56 13.12
C GLU A 538 32.64 -15.84 13.77
N VAL A 539 31.49 -15.90 13.12
CA VAL A 539 30.21 -15.39 13.66
C VAL A 539 29.13 -16.48 13.69
N PRO A 540 28.25 -16.51 14.71
CA PRO A 540 27.13 -17.45 14.77
C PRO A 540 26.08 -17.15 13.68
N VAL A 541 25.48 -18.21 13.14
CA VAL A 541 24.48 -18.12 12.06
C VAL A 541 23.06 -18.16 12.63
N ILE A 542 22.22 -17.21 12.20
CA ILE A 542 20.78 -17.14 12.52
C ILE A 542 19.95 -17.36 11.26
N THR A 543 18.87 -18.13 11.35
CA THR A 543 18.00 -18.40 10.20
C THR A 543 16.79 -17.46 10.16
N ILE A 544 16.52 -16.92 8.97
CA ILE A 544 15.37 -16.08 8.64
C ILE A 544 14.48 -16.87 7.67
N ASN A 545 13.16 -16.82 7.87
CA ASN A 545 12.19 -17.66 7.13
C ASN A 545 11.12 -16.87 6.34
N ASN A 546 11.09 -15.54 6.47
CA ASN A 546 10.22 -14.56 5.80
C ASN A 546 10.52 -13.16 6.36
N ILE A 547 10.05 -12.10 5.69
CA ILE A 547 10.31 -10.69 6.03
C ILE A 547 9.61 -10.16 7.30
N ARG A 548 8.63 -10.86 7.88
CA ARG A 548 7.79 -10.27 8.93
C ARG A 548 8.58 -9.97 10.21
N GLY A 549 8.47 -8.73 10.69
CA GLY A 549 9.22 -8.24 11.84
C GLY A 549 10.64 -7.78 11.51
N MET A 550 11.10 -7.93 10.26
CA MET A 550 12.23 -7.16 9.75
C MET A 550 11.78 -5.73 9.49
N TYR A 551 12.51 -4.76 10.03
CA TYR A 551 12.25 -3.33 9.84
C TYR A 551 13.58 -2.63 9.59
N GLY A 552 13.59 -1.66 8.66
CA GLY A 552 14.60 -0.61 8.61
C GLY A 552 13.95 0.70 9.05
N TRP A 553 14.51 1.37 10.05
CA TRP A 553 13.92 2.60 10.60
C TRP A 553 14.56 3.85 10.02
N LYS A 554 13.73 4.67 9.39
CA LYS A 554 14.04 6.01 8.91
C LYS A 554 13.84 7.01 10.04
N VAL A 555 14.92 7.39 10.73
CA VAL A 555 14.82 8.18 11.98
C VAL A 555 14.26 9.58 11.75
N ASN A 556 14.53 10.19 10.59
CA ASN A 556 13.94 11.47 10.18
C ASN A 556 12.40 11.35 10.13
N GLY A 557 11.86 10.53 9.22
CA GLY A 557 10.41 10.33 9.09
C GLY A 557 9.68 9.87 10.37
N LEU A 558 10.35 9.15 11.28
CA LEU A 558 9.78 8.81 12.60
C LEU A 558 9.74 9.99 13.58
N VAL A 559 10.65 10.94 13.45
CA VAL A 559 10.61 12.23 14.18
C VAL A 559 9.56 13.15 13.56
N ASP A 560 9.48 13.24 12.23
CA ASP A 560 8.47 14.03 11.51
C ASP A 560 7.04 13.57 11.85
N ALA A 561 6.75 12.27 11.73
CA ALA A 561 5.44 11.69 12.08
C ALA A 561 5.06 11.86 13.56
N ALA A 562 6.02 12.13 14.44
CA ALA A 562 5.79 12.43 15.85
C ALA A 562 5.60 13.93 16.10
N LEU A 563 6.35 14.80 15.41
CA LEU A 563 6.17 16.26 15.44
C LEU A 563 4.78 16.67 14.92
N GLN A 564 4.31 16.04 13.84
CA GLN A 564 2.97 16.21 13.28
C GLN A 564 1.84 15.99 14.32
N THR A 565 2.05 15.14 15.33
CA THR A 565 1.05 14.89 16.39
C THR A 565 0.93 16.00 17.45
N LEU A 566 1.64 17.11 17.30
CA LEU A 566 1.67 18.24 18.24
C LEU A 566 1.36 19.61 17.59
N SER A 567 0.94 19.64 16.32
CA SER A 567 1.07 20.81 15.43
C SER A 567 0.25 22.07 15.76
N GLU A 568 -0.71 22.05 16.70
CA GLU A 568 -1.62 23.19 16.95
C GLU A 568 -1.04 24.36 17.76
N GLU A 569 0.08 24.20 18.49
CA GLU A 569 0.57 25.23 19.46
C GLU A 569 2.07 25.61 19.35
N LEU A 570 2.82 25.12 18.35
CA LEU A 570 4.29 25.18 18.35
C LEU A 570 4.86 26.11 17.27
N ALA A 571 5.70 27.06 17.69
CA ALA A 571 6.46 27.96 16.80
C ALA A 571 7.78 27.33 16.33
N ASP A 572 8.24 27.70 15.13
CA ASP A 572 9.37 27.12 14.37
C ASP A 572 10.64 26.87 15.22
N ALA A 573 10.98 27.81 16.10
CA ALA A 573 12.16 27.71 16.97
C ALA A 573 12.09 26.52 17.94
N ASN A 574 10.89 26.18 18.42
CA ASN A 574 10.66 25.03 19.29
C ASN A 574 10.69 23.72 18.49
N GLU A 575 10.31 23.73 17.20
CA GLU A 575 10.34 22.52 16.37
C GLU A 575 11.76 22.00 16.19
N ILE A 576 12.74 22.87 15.92
CA ILE A 576 14.15 22.49 15.76
C ILE A 576 14.71 21.86 17.05
N GLU A 577 14.39 22.45 18.21
CA GLU A 577 14.83 21.93 19.52
C GLU A 577 14.14 20.59 19.86
N MET A 578 12.86 20.46 19.54
CA MET A 578 12.07 19.25 19.78
C MET A 578 12.45 18.10 18.83
N ARG A 579 12.70 18.39 17.55
CA ARG A 579 13.26 17.48 16.53
C ARG A 579 14.59 16.90 17.02
N LYS A 580 15.49 17.76 17.49
CA LYS A 580 16.77 17.37 18.10
C LYS A 580 16.57 16.52 19.36
N SER A 581 15.62 16.89 20.22
CA SER A 581 15.35 16.20 21.49
C SER A 581 14.74 14.81 21.27
N LEU A 582 13.82 14.68 20.32
CA LEU A 582 13.19 13.41 19.97
C LEU A 582 14.15 12.48 19.21
N SER A 583 14.98 13.02 18.31
CA SER A 583 16.07 12.26 17.68
C SER A 583 17.07 11.77 18.73
N SER A 584 17.44 12.62 19.69
CA SER A 584 18.31 12.26 20.82
C SER A 584 17.68 11.19 21.72
N PHE A 585 16.37 11.27 21.99
CA PHE A 585 15.62 10.24 22.71
C PHE A 585 15.63 8.90 21.96
N LEU A 586 15.27 8.88 20.67
CA LEU A 586 15.23 7.65 19.88
C LEU A 586 16.61 7.00 19.73
N LYS A 587 17.66 7.80 19.49
CA LYS A 587 19.05 7.31 19.48
C LYS A 587 19.46 6.77 20.84
N ARG A 588 19.16 7.47 21.94
CA ARG A 588 19.45 6.97 23.29
C ARG A 588 18.68 5.69 23.63
N VAL A 589 17.40 5.58 23.28
CA VAL A 589 16.63 4.34 23.49
C VAL A 589 17.23 3.17 22.70
N TYR A 590 17.70 3.41 21.48
CA TYR A 590 18.46 2.40 20.73
C TYR A 590 19.74 1.98 21.48
N PHE A 591 20.60 2.92 21.89
CA PHE A 591 21.88 2.61 22.54
C PHE A 591 21.73 2.03 23.97
N ASP A 592 20.76 2.49 24.76
CA ASP A 592 20.47 1.99 26.12
C ASP A 592 19.82 0.59 26.11
N LEU A 593 19.21 0.16 24.98
CA LEU A 593 18.52 -1.14 24.85
C LEU A 593 19.24 -2.17 23.98
N GLN A 594 20.05 -1.75 23.00
CA GLN A 594 20.66 -2.68 22.03
C GLN A 594 21.50 -3.76 22.74
N ASN A 595 21.30 -5.00 22.33
CA ASN A 595 22.03 -6.15 22.85
C ASN A 595 21.98 -7.32 21.85
N LEU A 596 22.60 -8.46 22.19
CA LEU A 596 22.68 -9.63 21.31
C LEU A 596 21.35 -10.34 21.04
N GLY A 597 20.26 -10.02 21.75
CA GLY A 597 18.92 -10.54 21.46
C GLY A 597 18.69 -12.01 21.81
N LYS A 598 19.55 -12.65 22.63
CA LYS A 598 19.55 -14.11 22.84
C LYS A 598 18.56 -14.55 23.92
N THR A 599 18.66 -14.00 25.13
CA THR A 599 17.75 -14.36 26.23
C THR A 599 16.35 -13.75 26.02
N SER A 600 15.35 -14.22 26.76
CA SER A 600 14.02 -13.59 26.71
C SER A 600 14.04 -12.13 27.19
N LYS A 601 14.91 -11.78 28.15
CA LYS A 601 15.11 -10.39 28.58
C LYS A 601 15.72 -9.55 27.45
N ASP A 602 16.74 -10.10 26.78
CA ASP A 602 17.44 -9.50 25.64
C ASP A 602 16.48 -9.18 24.49
N ARG A 603 15.65 -10.16 24.10
CA ARG A 603 14.59 -9.97 23.08
C ARG A 603 13.58 -8.91 23.49
N ALA A 604 13.19 -8.86 24.77
CA ALA A 604 12.23 -7.88 25.26
C ALA A 604 12.80 -6.46 25.28
N LEU A 605 14.09 -6.29 25.58
CA LEU A 605 14.80 -5.00 25.49
C LEU A 605 14.95 -4.56 24.03
N ASN A 606 15.42 -5.44 23.14
CA ASN A 606 15.57 -5.12 21.73
C ASN A 606 14.21 -4.78 21.07
N PHE A 607 13.15 -5.53 21.38
CA PHE A 607 11.80 -5.22 20.89
C PHE A 607 11.17 -4.00 21.57
N ALA A 608 11.56 -3.64 22.80
CA ALA A 608 11.17 -2.38 23.41
C ALA A 608 11.74 -1.16 22.66
N ALA A 609 12.94 -1.28 22.06
CA ALA A 609 13.46 -0.25 21.17
C ALA A 609 12.61 -0.15 19.89
N THR A 610 12.29 -1.27 19.24
CA THR A 610 11.38 -1.32 18.09
C THR A 610 10.03 -0.68 18.41
N ASN A 611 9.43 -1.02 19.56
CA ASN A 611 8.20 -0.40 20.05
C ASN A 611 8.36 1.11 20.28
N ALA A 612 9.51 1.58 20.75
CA ALA A 612 9.74 3.00 20.98
C ALA A 612 9.84 3.80 19.67
N PHE A 613 10.46 3.23 18.63
CA PHE A 613 10.44 3.77 17.27
C PHE A 613 9.01 3.77 16.69
N GLN A 614 8.30 2.65 16.78
CA GLN A 614 6.91 2.50 16.27
C GLN A 614 5.88 3.34 17.04
N ALA A 615 6.19 3.76 18.27
CA ALA A 615 5.34 4.59 19.12
C ALA A 615 5.94 5.98 19.41
N ALA A 616 6.80 6.51 18.53
CA ALA A 616 7.51 7.79 18.73
C ALA A 616 6.57 8.95 19.15
N SER A 617 5.41 9.07 18.51
CA SER A 617 4.36 10.05 18.83
C SER A 617 3.82 9.94 20.27
N SER A 618 3.81 8.75 20.88
CA SER A 618 3.37 8.58 22.28
C SER A 618 4.29 9.28 23.28
N PHE A 619 5.56 9.48 22.93
CA PHE A 619 6.54 10.21 23.74
C PHE A 619 6.64 11.69 23.38
N ALA A 620 6.15 12.10 22.21
CA ALA A 620 6.26 13.47 21.71
C ALA A 620 5.77 14.50 22.76
N GLN A 621 4.64 14.22 23.43
CA GLN A 621 4.12 15.08 24.52
C GLN A 621 5.03 15.14 25.77
N ALA A 622 5.80 14.09 26.08
CA ALA A 622 6.75 14.12 27.17
C ALA A 622 7.96 15.01 26.79
N VAL A 623 8.52 14.76 25.60
CA VAL A 623 9.67 15.47 25.06
C VAL A 623 9.36 16.96 24.82
N SER A 624 8.21 17.29 24.24
CA SER A 624 7.80 18.68 23.96
C SER A 624 7.58 19.51 25.22
N THR A 625 7.29 18.87 26.36
CA THR A 625 7.21 19.55 27.65
C THR A 625 8.54 19.53 28.42
N GLY A 626 9.67 19.30 27.74
CA GLY A 626 11.01 19.34 28.31
C GLY A 626 11.37 18.15 29.20
N MET A 627 10.75 16.98 28.99
CA MET A 627 11.07 15.77 29.75
C MET A 627 12.02 14.84 28.99
N GLU A 628 13.16 14.53 29.59
CA GLU A 628 14.15 13.58 29.08
C GLU A 628 13.93 12.17 29.65
N LEU A 629 14.50 11.15 28.98
CA LEU A 629 14.55 9.78 29.51
C LEU A 629 15.46 9.72 30.75
N ASP A 630 14.93 9.21 31.86
CA ASP A 630 15.62 9.01 33.13
C ASP A 630 16.21 7.60 33.17
N THR A 631 15.34 6.59 33.31
CA THR A 631 15.68 5.19 33.52
C THR A 631 14.80 4.26 32.70
N ILE A 632 15.38 3.15 32.24
CA ILE A 632 14.64 2.01 31.69
C ILE A 632 14.62 0.89 32.73
N GLU A 633 13.42 0.47 33.15
CA GLU A 633 13.22 -0.70 34.01
C GLU A 633 12.59 -1.84 33.20
N ILE A 634 12.97 -3.08 33.50
CA ILE A 634 12.40 -4.29 32.89
C ILE A 634 12.17 -5.36 33.95
N GLU A 635 10.96 -5.91 34.00
CA GLU A 635 10.57 -7.00 34.89
C GLU A 635 9.69 -8.03 34.18
N LYS A 636 9.47 -9.18 34.80
CA LYS A 636 8.53 -10.19 34.28
C LYS A 636 7.10 -9.71 34.47
N SER A 637 6.31 -9.68 33.39
CA SER A 637 4.94 -9.20 33.46
C SER A 637 4.05 -10.22 34.19
N PRO A 638 3.17 -9.79 35.12
CA PRO A 638 2.10 -10.64 35.63
C PRO A 638 0.94 -10.79 34.63
N PHE A 639 0.90 -9.98 33.56
CA PHE A 639 -0.18 -9.94 32.56
C PHE A 639 0.04 -10.93 31.41
N CYS A 640 0.42 -12.17 31.73
CA CYS A 640 0.71 -13.22 30.75
C CYS A 640 -0.42 -14.24 30.59
N ARG A 641 -0.56 -14.78 29.37
CA ARG A 641 -1.30 -16.03 29.14
C ARG A 641 -0.44 -17.21 29.61
N VAL A 642 -1.09 -18.36 29.85
CA VAL A 642 -0.36 -19.61 30.13
C VAL A 642 0.52 -19.95 28.91
N ASN A 643 1.79 -20.26 29.15
CA ASN A 643 2.86 -20.49 28.16
C ASN A 643 3.39 -19.25 27.39
N SER A 644 2.96 -18.02 27.73
CA SER A 644 3.60 -16.78 27.25
C SER A 644 4.93 -16.49 27.98
N ASP A 645 5.81 -15.70 27.36
CA ASP A 645 7.06 -15.20 27.95
C ASP A 645 7.06 -13.67 27.92
N CYS A 646 6.22 -13.05 28.75
CA CYS A 646 6.03 -11.60 28.74
C CYS A 646 6.81 -10.81 29.81
N TRP A 647 7.18 -9.61 29.41
CA TRP A 647 8.00 -8.66 30.15
C TRP A 647 7.34 -7.28 30.15
N ASP A 648 7.36 -6.62 31.30
CA ASP A 648 6.92 -5.24 31.45
C ASP A 648 8.16 -4.35 31.39
N VAL A 649 8.24 -3.51 30.35
CA VAL A 649 9.33 -2.55 30.11
C VAL A 649 8.82 -1.13 30.36
N LYS A 650 9.43 -0.43 31.31
CA LYS A 650 9.03 0.90 31.78
C LYS A 650 10.08 1.93 31.39
N LEU A 651 9.72 2.85 30.51
CA LEU A 651 10.50 4.05 30.21
C LEU A 651 10.04 5.17 31.15
N LYS A 652 10.91 5.64 32.04
CA LYS A 652 10.63 6.76 32.94
C LYS A 652 11.27 8.03 32.39
N PHE A 653 10.51 9.12 32.39
CA PHE A 653 10.96 10.44 31.96
C PHE A 653 10.93 11.40 33.14
N PHE A 654 11.87 12.34 33.17
CA PHE A 654 11.99 13.39 34.18
C PHE A 654 12.22 14.76 33.52
N ASP A 655 11.88 15.82 34.24
CA ASP A 655 12.16 17.19 33.83
C ASP A 655 13.47 17.63 34.51
N PRO A 656 14.56 17.88 33.76
CA PRO A 656 15.86 18.19 34.32
C PRO A 656 15.93 19.61 34.91
N GLU A 657 15.17 20.57 34.36
CA GLU A 657 15.11 21.95 34.87
C GLU A 657 14.24 22.05 36.12
N ARG A 658 13.10 21.35 36.14
CA ARG A 658 12.07 21.43 37.17
C ARG A 658 12.05 20.16 38.00
N GLY A 659 13.16 19.87 38.67
CA GLY A 659 13.38 18.66 39.48
C GLY A 659 12.43 18.41 40.67
N LEU A 660 11.29 19.12 40.80
CA LEU A 660 10.15 18.80 41.68
C LEU A 660 8.93 18.27 40.92
N ARG A 661 8.94 18.29 39.59
CA ARG A 661 7.86 17.78 38.72
C ARG A 661 7.78 16.25 38.80
N ALA A 662 6.57 15.72 38.75
CA ALA A 662 6.33 14.27 38.73
C ALA A 662 6.96 13.61 37.50
N LYS A 663 7.56 12.43 37.68
CA LYS A 663 8.11 11.64 36.58
C LYS A 663 6.97 11.06 35.73
N LYS A 664 7.10 11.08 34.41
CA LYS A 664 6.14 10.44 33.49
C LYS A 664 6.64 9.03 33.19
N VAL A 665 5.79 8.02 33.30
CA VAL A 665 6.15 6.62 33.05
C VAL A 665 5.32 6.08 31.90
N TYR A 666 5.98 5.37 30.98
CA TYR A 666 5.39 4.64 29.87
C TYR A 666 5.72 3.15 30.02
N LEU A 667 4.71 2.29 29.94
CA LEU A 667 4.82 0.84 30.10
C LEU A 667 4.39 0.11 28.82
N PHE A 668 5.31 -0.71 28.32
CA PHE A 668 5.09 -1.73 27.30
C PHE A 668 5.02 -3.10 27.96
N THR A 669 4.01 -3.90 27.65
CA THR A 669 4.00 -5.33 27.97
C THR A 669 4.31 -6.08 26.68
N ILE A 670 5.37 -6.89 26.65
CA ILE A 670 5.90 -7.52 25.44
C ILE A 670 6.01 -9.03 25.67
N ASP A 671 5.37 -9.85 24.84
CA ASP A 671 5.53 -11.32 24.84
C ASP A 671 6.59 -11.74 23.82
N VAL A 672 7.66 -12.38 24.31
CA VAL A 672 8.81 -12.86 23.50
C VAL A 672 8.84 -14.40 23.37
N SER A 673 7.72 -15.08 23.60
CA SER A 673 7.59 -16.53 23.39
C SER A 673 7.65 -16.92 21.90
N TYR A 674 7.30 -15.98 21.02
CA TYR A 674 7.31 -16.15 19.56
C TYR A 674 8.60 -15.59 18.91
N MET A 675 8.89 -16.04 17.68
CA MET A 675 10.06 -15.58 16.89
C MET A 675 10.00 -14.09 16.58
N ILE A 676 8.79 -13.59 16.31
CA ILE A 676 8.46 -12.17 16.21
C ILE A 676 7.73 -11.83 17.53
N PRO A 677 8.33 -11.03 18.43
CA PRO A 677 7.65 -10.64 19.66
C PRO A 677 6.39 -9.80 19.40
N VAL A 678 5.50 -9.72 20.38
CA VAL A 678 4.24 -8.98 20.26
C VAL A 678 3.94 -8.11 21.48
N THR A 679 3.40 -6.91 21.25
CA THR A 679 2.95 -6.00 22.31
C THR A 679 1.55 -6.38 22.79
N LEU A 680 1.38 -6.54 24.10
CA LEU A 680 0.12 -6.92 24.73
C LEU A 680 -0.66 -5.68 25.19
N GLY A 681 -1.55 -5.20 24.31
CA GLY A 681 -2.40 -4.03 24.56
C GLY A 681 -1.74 -2.70 24.20
N GLN A 682 -2.37 -1.60 24.59
CA GLN A 682 -1.87 -0.24 24.35
C GLN A 682 -0.76 0.15 25.34
N VAL A 683 0.08 1.12 24.94
CA VAL A 683 1.11 1.70 25.82
C VAL A 683 0.43 2.39 27.01
N ARG A 684 0.70 1.90 28.22
CA ARG A 684 0.10 2.44 29.45
C ARG A 684 0.97 3.59 29.95
N SER A 685 0.41 4.79 30.17
CA SER A 685 1.18 5.91 30.73
C SER A 685 0.52 6.55 31.95
N TRP A 686 1.33 6.97 32.92
CA TRP A 686 0.90 7.66 34.14
C TRP A 686 2.02 8.54 34.70
N SER A 687 1.71 9.37 35.70
CA SER A 687 2.70 10.17 36.42
C SER A 687 2.96 9.59 37.81
N VAL A 688 4.21 9.63 38.26
CA VAL A 688 4.65 9.15 39.58
C VAL A 688 5.29 10.30 40.35
N PRO A 689 4.96 10.51 41.63
CA PRO A 689 5.69 11.44 42.51
C PRO A 689 7.19 11.13 42.53
N LYS A 690 8.00 12.14 42.90
CA LYS A 690 9.45 11.98 43.00
C LYS A 690 9.87 11.24 44.27
#